data_AF-A0A497MEI7-F1
#
_entry.id   AF-A0A497MEI7-F1
#
_cell.length_a   1.000
_cell.length_b   1.000
_cell.length_c   1.000
_cell.angle_alpha   90.00
_cell.angle_beta   90.00
_cell.angle_gamma   90.00
#
_symmetry.space_group_name_H-M   'P 1'
#
loop_
_entity.id
_entity.type
_entity.pdbx_description
1 polymer ?
#
loop_
_entity_poly.entity_id
_entity_poly.type
_entity_poly.pdbx_seq_one_letter_code
_entity_poly.pdbx_strand_id
1 'polypeptide(L)'
;MFVRKLLQNKQNAWFIYIYLLILVLGLILSQVVIAEKSQLSFGQGVKCILVAYFMDYFSNFPKPKLNVTIELNDNIVLNGVTDDFGCVKYSFKTSESLIYKISMNKISIHDNLTIIKVQDYMVKELNCECSYTDCTVTYTGLNIRPVVFVGHGETLLYYYVYVLKAKIINVSDLDLSALDTVSVDELRFTGRKLALDLKPAIPVGKSPSIYESLYLFPLNYPVEIKIPVYRFGHIVDELSITATVNENTSCVHVMGPLLEVKLREMLDPLEDRVASLKKLGLSMIDEERLLVRINTQKEDILRLIAGREYDSAFNRLKFLVDKIKSLKGDLSSLDLSLMFSLLVVMAFIYTFSSLVSALVAENYKKKLVLRCILYTSSFILLLLGHTEFRAALSILLERILLIDIKRLDVFTMFLIGSIIGSLGIIVPMIISLYFPPVASWSLDLSVKDIKRHLSRSILTVLTLSLVVGSAMAVFKITYSHMVSERTSLTDFKHDVICLQPTSNRIMVKDDLVFLKSIDWVGSVYFIKSLHDEVLVETESGWVLHGTSLIEASSQDYTVLVSRAVVVDPSILDRYFNFSSLVVKGSFLAKGERCILVPASLPFRLTDRVKLTFMVKQKDADVFVDAGEFDLGEFVVKGFFDPDSAGKIRLPDGSPLFEDPYKTVIIPEDYIPDTVHVQSLKIHLPRKTVVYRKPQRITMLKIRYALIVPDPCSHVDVYEKAKGLLELTGYRVFAVFNGLCRAYEELYVLNVVGISSIAPPVAIASLIIALTMNSIIYERRREIWTLAVVGGNPRTITNMFLMNAFIVGLLSTAIGYLGYTAIYLLSGLLAP
;
A
#
# COMPACT_ATOMS: atom_id res chain seq x y z
N MET A 1 29.91 41.84 -14.26
CA MET A 1 30.52 42.15 -12.94
C MET A 1 30.32 41.03 -11.90
N PHE A 2 29.34 40.13 -12.06
CA PHE A 2 29.08 38.98 -11.18
C PHE A 2 30.04 37.78 -11.39
N VAL A 3 30.56 37.58 -12.61
CA VAL A 3 31.55 36.51 -12.92
C VAL A 3 32.93 36.76 -12.28
N ARG A 4 33.25 38.03 -11.95
CA ARG A 4 34.58 38.41 -11.44
C ARG A 4 34.79 38.06 -9.97
N LYS A 5 33.74 37.75 -9.21
CA LYS A 5 33.81 37.41 -7.77
C LYS A 5 33.79 35.90 -7.48
N LEU A 6 33.39 35.09 -8.48
CA LEU A 6 33.38 33.62 -8.37
C LEU A 6 34.76 32.99 -8.69
N LEU A 7 35.64 33.75 -9.34
CA LEU A 7 37.00 33.33 -9.71
C LEU A 7 38.03 33.40 -8.57
N GLN A 8 37.64 33.80 -7.36
CA GLN A 8 38.57 34.06 -6.26
C GLN A 8 38.65 32.95 -5.20
N ASN A 9 38.06 31.77 -5.43
CA ASN A 9 38.20 30.63 -4.52
C ASN A 9 38.55 29.34 -5.29
N LYS A 10 39.83 29.23 -5.68
CA LYS A 10 40.37 28.22 -6.62
C LYS A 10 40.84 26.90 -5.97
N GLN A 11 40.70 26.69 -4.67
CA GLN A 11 41.34 25.54 -4.00
C GLN A 11 40.51 24.24 -3.93
N ASN A 12 39.18 24.28 -4.06
CA ASN A 12 38.36 23.06 -3.85
C ASN A 12 37.89 22.36 -5.14
N ALA A 13 38.06 22.98 -6.31
CA ALA A 13 37.67 22.36 -7.59
C ALA A 13 38.69 21.33 -8.11
N TRP A 14 39.93 21.37 -7.62
CA TRP A 14 41.02 20.51 -8.08
C TRP A 14 40.96 19.09 -7.47
N PHE A 15 40.45 18.97 -6.24
CA PHE A 15 40.31 17.69 -5.54
C PHE A 15 39.28 16.75 -6.17
N ILE A 16 38.20 17.29 -6.74
CA ILE A 16 37.11 16.51 -7.36
C ILE A 16 37.55 15.94 -8.71
N TYR A 17 38.38 16.68 -9.47
CA TYR A 17 38.91 16.22 -10.76
C TYR A 17 39.95 15.10 -10.62
N ILE A 18 40.75 15.11 -9.55
CA ILE A 18 41.76 14.07 -9.28
C ILE A 18 41.10 12.76 -8.82
N TYR A 19 40.03 12.85 -8.02
CA TYR A 19 39.28 11.67 -7.55
C TYR A 19 38.57 10.94 -8.71
N LEU A 20 38.06 11.69 -9.70
CA LEU A 20 37.43 11.13 -10.90
C LEU A 20 38.44 10.49 -11.88
N LEU A 21 39.71 10.94 -11.87
CA LEU A 21 40.78 10.40 -12.72
C LEU A 21 41.32 9.05 -12.19
N ILE A 22 41.29 8.85 -10.87
CA ILE A 22 41.74 7.61 -10.20
C ILE A 22 40.73 6.46 -10.40
N LEU A 23 39.45 6.79 -10.58
CA LEU A 23 38.36 5.82 -10.75
C LEU A 23 38.29 5.24 -12.18
N VAL A 24 38.80 5.97 -13.18
CA VAL A 24 38.87 5.52 -14.59
C VAL A 24 40.11 4.65 -14.86
N LEU A 25 41.17 4.79 -14.07
CA LEU A 25 42.41 4.02 -14.23
C LEU A 25 42.33 2.59 -13.65
N GLY A 26 41.34 2.30 -12.80
CA GLY A 26 41.14 1.00 -12.14
C GLY A 26 40.38 -0.05 -12.98
N LEU A 27 39.90 0.30 -14.17
CA LEU A 27 39.05 -0.56 -15.00
C LEU A 27 39.78 -1.24 -16.18
N ILE A 28 41.11 -1.15 -16.27
CA ILE A 28 41.90 -1.69 -17.39
C ILE A 28 42.79 -2.88 -17.01
N LEU A 29 42.78 -3.35 -15.76
CA LEU A 29 43.60 -4.48 -15.35
C LEU A 29 42.79 -5.58 -14.65
N SER A 30 42.09 -6.38 -15.46
CA SER A 30 42.01 -7.82 -15.17
C SER A 30 41.65 -8.61 -16.42
N GLN A 31 42.59 -9.45 -16.87
CA GLN A 31 42.46 -10.89 -17.07
C GLN A 31 43.36 -11.38 -18.22
N VAL A 32 44.34 -12.20 -17.84
CA VAL A 32 45.05 -13.13 -18.71
C VAL A 32 44.84 -14.50 -18.06
N VAL A 33 44.52 -15.53 -18.85
CA VAL A 33 45.31 -16.77 -18.95
C VAL A 33 44.62 -17.78 -19.92
N ILE A 34 45.31 -17.98 -21.04
CA ILE A 34 45.70 -19.22 -21.74
C ILE A 34 44.63 -20.28 -22.08
N ALA A 35 44.52 -20.59 -23.38
CA ALA A 35 44.21 -21.93 -23.87
C ALA A 35 45.07 -22.25 -25.11
N GLU A 36 45.92 -23.28 -24.97
CA GLU A 36 46.77 -23.85 -26.01
C GLU A 36 46.00 -24.97 -26.72
N LYS A 37 46.11 -25.07 -28.05
CA LYS A 37 45.47 -26.12 -28.86
C LYS A 37 46.52 -26.77 -29.76
N SER A 38 46.85 -28.03 -29.50
CA SER A 38 47.73 -28.86 -30.33
C SER A 38 46.95 -29.96 -31.05
N GLN A 39 47.66 -30.57 -32.00
CA GLN A 39 47.18 -31.16 -33.25
C GLN A 39 46.67 -32.61 -33.17
N LEU A 40 46.03 -33.00 -34.27
CA LEU A 40 45.61 -34.34 -34.68
C LEU A 40 46.75 -35.37 -34.72
N SER A 41 46.46 -36.61 -34.33
CA SER A 41 47.00 -37.81 -34.99
C SER A 41 46.01 -38.98 -34.87
N PHE A 42 45.95 -39.79 -35.93
CA PHE A 42 45.12 -40.99 -36.07
C PHE A 42 45.84 -42.21 -35.50
N GLY A 43 45.11 -43.10 -34.82
CA GLY A 43 45.62 -44.38 -34.30
C GLY A 43 44.51 -45.34 -33.91
N GLN A 44 44.76 -46.64 -34.10
CA GLN A 44 43.81 -47.75 -34.22
C GLN A 44 42.89 -48.00 -33.01
N GLY A 45 41.75 -48.67 -33.26
CA GLY A 45 40.68 -48.88 -32.27
C GLY A 45 41.05 -49.81 -31.12
N VAL A 46 40.89 -49.32 -29.90
CA VAL A 46 41.05 -50.09 -28.65
C VAL A 46 39.68 -50.53 -28.15
N LYS A 47 39.61 -51.77 -27.66
CA LYS A 47 38.40 -52.33 -27.04
C LYS A 47 38.24 -51.73 -25.64
N CYS A 48 37.19 -50.94 -25.45
CA CYS A 48 36.84 -50.30 -24.19
C CYS A 48 35.66 -51.02 -23.53
N ILE A 49 35.72 -51.21 -22.22
CA ILE A 49 34.64 -51.78 -21.42
C ILE A 49 34.16 -50.72 -20.43
N LEU A 50 32.91 -50.30 -20.56
CA LEU A 50 32.24 -49.41 -19.63
C LEU A 50 31.58 -50.22 -18.52
N VAL A 51 31.82 -49.81 -17.27
CA VAL A 51 31.28 -50.41 -16.05
C VAL A 51 30.61 -49.32 -15.23
N ALA A 52 29.29 -49.38 -15.08
CA ALA A 52 28.54 -48.43 -14.25
C ALA A 52 27.98 -49.13 -13.01
N TYR A 53 28.33 -48.63 -11.81
CA TYR A 53 27.87 -49.12 -10.51
C TYR A 53 26.75 -48.23 -9.95
N PHE A 54 25.65 -48.85 -9.51
CA PHE A 54 24.52 -48.19 -8.86
C PHE A 54 24.47 -48.56 -7.38
N MET A 55 24.64 -47.56 -6.52
CA MET A 55 24.74 -47.73 -5.07
C MET A 55 23.67 -46.90 -4.36
N ASP A 56 23.18 -47.39 -3.22
CA ASP A 56 22.35 -46.62 -2.31
C ASP A 56 23.20 -45.54 -1.60
N TYR A 57 22.77 -44.28 -1.60
CA TYR A 57 23.57 -43.16 -1.08
C TYR A 57 23.83 -43.24 0.44
N PHE A 58 22.86 -43.68 1.25
CA PHE A 58 23.06 -43.71 2.71
C PHE A 58 23.81 -44.96 3.16
N SER A 59 23.55 -46.09 2.52
CA SER A 59 24.05 -47.38 2.98
C SER A 59 25.26 -47.91 2.19
N ASN A 60 25.60 -47.28 1.06
CA ASN A 60 26.66 -47.70 0.14
C ASN A 60 26.52 -49.16 -0.36
N PHE A 61 25.35 -49.76 -0.25
CA PHE A 61 25.08 -51.09 -0.78
C PHE A 61 24.65 -51.04 -2.25
N PRO A 62 25.06 -52.03 -3.07
CA PRO A 62 24.66 -52.10 -4.47
C PRO A 62 23.15 -52.31 -4.62
N LYS A 63 22.54 -51.68 -5.64
CA LYS A 63 21.12 -51.84 -5.97
C LYS A 63 20.93 -52.76 -7.18
N PRO A 64 20.52 -54.03 -6.98
CA PRO A 64 20.34 -54.98 -8.06
C PRO A 64 18.99 -54.79 -8.79
N LYS A 65 18.89 -55.31 -10.02
CA LYS A 65 17.66 -55.38 -10.83
C LYS A 65 17.07 -54.02 -11.28
N LEU A 66 17.90 -52.98 -11.39
CA LEU A 66 17.50 -51.69 -11.95
C LEU A 66 17.67 -51.69 -13.46
N ASN A 67 16.64 -51.25 -14.19
CA ASN A 67 16.73 -51.08 -15.63
C ASN A 67 17.23 -49.67 -15.95
N VAL A 68 18.38 -49.59 -16.62
CA VAL A 68 19.14 -48.35 -16.82
C VAL A 68 19.50 -48.20 -18.29
N THR A 69 19.40 -46.96 -18.78
CA THR A 69 19.91 -46.54 -20.08
C THR A 69 20.94 -45.42 -19.89
N ILE A 70 22.15 -45.56 -20.44
CA ILE A 70 23.21 -44.54 -20.40
C ILE A 70 23.58 -44.16 -21.83
N GLU A 71 23.69 -42.87 -22.14
CA GLU A 71 24.10 -42.35 -23.44
C GLU A 71 25.37 -41.51 -23.29
N LEU A 72 26.37 -41.81 -24.11
CA LEU A 72 27.65 -41.10 -24.17
C LEU A 72 27.68 -40.14 -25.38
N ASN A 73 28.59 -39.16 -25.38
CA ASN A 73 28.71 -38.07 -26.38
C ASN A 73 28.92 -38.46 -27.87
N ASP A 74 28.86 -39.75 -28.24
CA ASP A 74 29.01 -40.26 -29.62
C ASP A 74 27.88 -41.26 -30.02
N ASN A 75 26.65 -41.05 -29.53
CA ASN A 75 25.49 -41.93 -29.77
C ASN A 75 25.67 -43.39 -29.28
N ILE A 76 26.62 -43.63 -28.38
CA ILE A 76 26.79 -44.94 -27.73
C ILE A 76 25.73 -45.03 -26.64
N VAL A 77 24.68 -45.80 -26.90
CA VAL A 77 23.58 -46.06 -25.97
C VAL A 77 23.77 -47.42 -25.33
N LEU A 78 23.69 -47.45 -24.01
CA LEU A 78 23.94 -48.61 -23.17
C LEU A 78 22.66 -48.92 -22.40
N ASN A 79 21.97 -49.99 -22.79
CA ASN A 79 20.74 -50.43 -22.13
C ASN A 79 21.04 -51.74 -21.41
N GLY A 80 20.71 -51.82 -20.12
CA GLY A 80 20.94 -53.02 -19.33
C GLY A 80 20.23 -53.03 -17.99
N VAL A 81 20.12 -54.22 -17.40
CA VAL A 81 19.61 -54.43 -16.05
C VAL A 81 20.81 -54.66 -15.12
N THR A 82 20.84 -54.01 -13.95
CA THR A 82 21.93 -54.19 -12.99
C THR A 82 21.98 -55.62 -12.45
N ASP A 83 23.19 -56.18 -12.39
CA ASP A 83 23.46 -57.50 -11.78
C ASP A 83 23.29 -57.48 -10.25
N ASP A 84 23.51 -58.61 -9.58
CA ASP A 84 23.40 -58.74 -8.12
C ASP A 84 24.38 -57.83 -7.35
N PHE A 85 25.40 -57.30 -8.04
CA PHE A 85 26.37 -56.33 -7.53
C PHE A 85 26.06 -54.89 -7.96
N GLY A 86 24.88 -54.62 -8.51
CA GLY A 86 24.43 -53.28 -8.92
C GLY A 86 25.18 -52.74 -10.15
N CYS A 87 25.78 -53.60 -10.96
CA CYS A 87 26.68 -53.23 -12.05
C CYS A 87 26.05 -53.49 -13.43
N VAL A 88 26.33 -52.60 -14.39
CA VAL A 88 26.06 -52.80 -15.82
C VAL A 88 27.37 -52.70 -16.61
N LYS A 89 27.66 -53.70 -17.46
CA LYS A 89 28.88 -53.77 -18.27
C LYS A 89 28.56 -53.71 -19.76
N TYR A 90 29.35 -52.96 -20.54
CA TYR A 90 29.20 -52.87 -21.99
C TYR A 90 30.54 -52.70 -22.68
N SER A 91 30.78 -53.50 -23.71
CA SER A 91 32.02 -53.45 -24.49
C SER A 91 31.79 -52.79 -25.85
N PHE A 92 32.60 -51.79 -26.20
CA PHE A 92 32.60 -51.15 -27.50
C PHE A 92 34.04 -50.88 -27.97
N LYS A 93 34.24 -50.61 -29.26
CA LYS A 93 35.56 -50.28 -29.82
C LYS A 93 35.57 -48.80 -30.20
N THR A 94 36.57 -48.06 -29.74
CA THR A 94 36.76 -46.64 -30.08
C THR A 94 38.24 -46.33 -30.31
N SER A 95 38.57 -45.20 -30.95
CA SER A 95 39.96 -44.79 -31.16
C SER A 95 40.58 -44.22 -29.88
N GLU A 96 41.89 -44.41 -29.67
CA GLU A 96 42.60 -43.95 -28.46
C GLU A 96 42.43 -42.44 -28.18
N SER A 97 42.31 -41.63 -29.24
CA SER A 97 42.10 -40.19 -29.15
C SER A 97 40.68 -39.78 -28.68
N LEU A 98 39.70 -40.68 -28.83
CA LEU A 98 38.31 -40.45 -28.42
C LEU A 98 38.06 -40.88 -26.97
N ILE A 99 38.83 -41.82 -26.42
CA ILE A 99 38.70 -42.29 -25.03
C ILE A 99 38.71 -41.12 -24.03
N TYR A 100 39.63 -40.16 -24.23
CA TYR A 100 39.76 -38.97 -23.38
C TYR A 100 38.68 -37.90 -23.60
N LYS A 101 37.83 -38.06 -24.62
CA LYS A 101 36.69 -37.17 -24.93
C LYS A 101 35.34 -37.77 -24.54
N ILE A 102 35.29 -39.04 -24.13
CA ILE A 102 34.05 -39.69 -23.70
C ILE A 102 33.57 -39.06 -22.40
N SER A 103 32.31 -38.65 -22.40
CA SER A 103 31.59 -38.25 -21.21
C SER A 103 30.14 -38.72 -21.28
N MET A 104 29.55 -38.94 -20.11
CA MET A 104 28.15 -39.30 -19.95
C MET A 104 27.28 -38.09 -20.24
N ASN A 105 26.46 -38.18 -21.29
CA ASN A 105 25.53 -37.13 -21.65
C ASN A 105 24.19 -37.31 -20.96
N LYS A 106 23.65 -38.53 -21.00
CA LYS A 106 22.31 -38.84 -20.47
C LYS A 106 22.31 -40.15 -19.70
N ILE A 107 21.52 -40.19 -18.63
CA ILE A 107 21.25 -41.39 -17.82
C ILE A 107 19.76 -41.45 -17.54
N SER A 108 19.15 -42.61 -17.76
CA SER A 108 17.74 -42.85 -17.44
C SER A 108 17.61 -44.11 -16.60
N ILE A 109 16.87 -44.03 -15.50
CA ILE A 109 16.65 -45.11 -14.53
C ILE A 109 15.14 -45.38 -14.46
N HIS A 110 14.74 -46.62 -14.69
CA HIS A 110 13.35 -47.06 -14.61
C HIS A 110 13.03 -47.55 -13.19
N ASP A 111 12.80 -46.61 -12.28
CA ASP A 111 12.20 -46.77 -10.96
C ASP A 111 11.96 -45.37 -10.35
N ASN A 112 11.25 -45.27 -9.22
CA ASN A 112 11.09 -44.03 -8.45
C ASN A 112 12.35 -43.71 -7.62
N LEU A 113 13.49 -43.54 -8.31
CA LEU A 113 14.80 -43.26 -7.74
C LEU A 113 15.34 -41.94 -8.26
N THR A 114 15.90 -41.12 -7.37
CA THR A 114 16.61 -39.88 -7.74
C THR A 114 18.12 -40.09 -7.59
N ILE A 115 18.91 -39.55 -8.53
CA ILE A 115 20.37 -39.56 -8.45
C ILE A 115 20.82 -38.38 -7.59
N ILE A 116 21.67 -38.65 -6.60
CA ILE A 116 22.20 -37.64 -5.66
C ILE A 116 23.61 -37.22 -6.06
N LYS A 117 24.45 -38.22 -6.39
CA LYS A 117 25.88 -38.06 -6.64
C LYS A 117 26.32 -38.99 -7.77
N VAL A 118 27.16 -38.48 -8.67
CA VAL A 118 27.81 -39.26 -9.71
C VAL A 118 29.32 -39.06 -9.59
N GLN A 119 30.05 -40.14 -9.27
CA GLN A 119 31.47 -40.12 -8.91
C GLN A 119 31.73 -39.13 -7.77
N ASP A 120 32.45 -38.03 -7.99
CA ASP A 120 32.70 -36.98 -7.01
C ASP A 120 31.76 -35.76 -7.16
N TYR A 121 30.94 -35.72 -8.21
CA TYR A 121 30.07 -34.60 -8.53
C TYR A 121 28.69 -34.78 -7.89
N MET A 122 28.23 -33.78 -7.13
CA MET A 122 26.86 -33.72 -6.62
C MET A 122 25.92 -33.24 -7.75
N VAL A 123 24.77 -33.90 -7.92
CA VAL A 123 23.79 -33.53 -8.95
C VAL A 123 23.27 -32.10 -8.77
N LYS A 124 23.24 -31.61 -7.53
CA LYS A 124 22.90 -30.22 -7.18
C LYS A 124 23.82 -29.18 -7.85
N GLU A 125 25.07 -29.52 -8.11
CA GLU A 125 26.08 -28.60 -8.67
C GLU A 125 26.17 -28.69 -10.20
N LEU A 126 25.44 -29.63 -10.82
CA LEU A 126 25.49 -29.89 -12.25
C LEU A 126 24.38 -29.15 -13.01
N ASN A 127 24.75 -28.52 -14.12
CA ASN A 127 23.82 -27.93 -15.09
C ASN A 127 23.18 -29.01 -15.97
N CYS A 128 22.43 -29.92 -15.34
CA CYS A 128 21.66 -30.96 -16.01
C CYS A 128 20.17 -30.62 -16.05
N GLU A 129 19.48 -31.10 -17.09
CA GLU A 129 18.03 -31.09 -17.20
C GLU A 129 17.48 -32.45 -16.74
N CYS A 130 16.39 -32.43 -15.97
CA CYS A 130 15.82 -33.63 -15.35
C CYS A 130 14.35 -33.75 -15.75
N SER A 131 13.92 -34.96 -16.12
CA SER A 131 12.51 -35.25 -16.45
C SER A 131 12.06 -36.58 -15.88
N TYR A 132 10.76 -36.68 -15.56
CA TYR A 132 10.13 -37.90 -15.08
C TYR A 132 8.92 -38.26 -15.94
N THR A 133 8.98 -39.41 -16.60
CA THR A 133 7.92 -39.92 -17.50
C THR A 133 7.76 -41.43 -17.31
N ASP A 134 6.54 -41.93 -17.12
CA ASP A 134 6.24 -43.38 -17.05
C ASP A 134 7.18 -44.18 -16.11
N CYS A 135 7.38 -43.68 -14.89
CA CYS A 135 8.29 -44.27 -13.89
C CYS A 135 9.77 -44.37 -14.33
N THR A 136 10.17 -43.58 -15.33
CA THR A 136 11.57 -43.38 -15.70
C THR A 136 12.03 -41.97 -15.30
N VAL A 137 13.12 -41.91 -14.57
CA VAL A 137 13.83 -40.66 -14.27
C VAL A 137 14.95 -40.51 -15.28
N THR A 138 14.99 -39.40 -16.01
CA THR A 138 15.98 -39.11 -17.04
C THR A 138 16.73 -37.82 -16.72
N TYR A 139 18.06 -37.89 -16.70
CA TYR A 139 18.96 -36.75 -16.57
C TYR A 139 19.74 -36.56 -17.88
N THR A 140 19.76 -35.35 -18.44
CA THR A 140 20.46 -34.98 -19.68
C THR A 140 21.46 -33.84 -19.44
N GLY A 141 22.55 -33.82 -20.21
CA GLY A 141 23.59 -32.78 -20.13
C GLY A 141 24.61 -32.96 -18.99
N LEU A 142 24.78 -34.18 -18.46
CA LEU A 142 25.67 -34.44 -17.32
C LEU A 142 27.16 -34.18 -17.63
N ASN A 143 27.61 -34.43 -18.85
CA ASN A 143 28.99 -34.25 -19.35
C ASN A 143 30.10 -34.71 -18.37
N ILE A 144 29.86 -35.77 -17.60
CA ILE A 144 30.80 -36.31 -16.60
C ILE A 144 31.76 -37.30 -17.28
N ARG A 145 33.05 -37.21 -16.99
CA ARG A 145 34.06 -38.11 -17.56
C ARG A 145 34.16 -39.42 -16.76
N PRO A 146 34.42 -40.57 -17.40
CA PRO A 146 34.61 -41.82 -16.69
C PRO A 146 35.96 -41.85 -15.97
N VAL A 147 36.06 -42.63 -14.89
CA VAL A 147 37.37 -42.98 -14.31
C VAL A 147 37.99 -44.06 -15.19
N VAL A 148 39.17 -43.79 -15.74
CA VAL A 148 39.82 -44.65 -16.74
C VAL A 148 40.92 -45.49 -16.09
N PHE A 149 40.87 -46.81 -16.29
CA PHE A 149 41.96 -47.72 -15.98
C PHE A 149 42.42 -48.40 -17.26
N VAL A 150 43.69 -48.23 -17.61
CA VAL A 150 44.29 -48.84 -18.79
C VAL A 150 45.01 -50.11 -18.37
N GLY A 151 44.49 -51.27 -18.77
CA GLY A 151 45.15 -52.57 -18.62
C GLY A 151 45.88 -52.97 -19.90
N HIS A 152 46.66 -54.06 -19.86
CA HIS A 152 47.32 -54.61 -21.04
C HIS A 152 46.31 -55.13 -22.09
N GLY A 153 45.85 -54.23 -22.98
CA GLY A 153 44.98 -54.55 -24.12
C GLY A 153 43.49 -54.21 -23.98
N GLU A 154 43.04 -53.76 -22.80
CA GLU A 154 41.65 -53.34 -22.54
C GLU A 154 41.62 -52.07 -21.69
N THR A 155 40.78 -51.10 -22.07
CA THR A 155 40.56 -49.87 -21.30
C THR A 155 39.23 -49.96 -20.57
N LEU A 156 39.27 -49.92 -19.23
CA LEU A 156 38.09 -49.94 -18.36
C LEU A 156 37.67 -48.51 -18.01
N LEU A 157 36.39 -48.22 -18.19
CA LEU A 157 35.77 -46.94 -17.90
C LEU A 157 34.76 -47.14 -16.77
N TYR A 158 34.89 -46.42 -15.65
CA TYR A 158 34.00 -46.56 -14.49
C TYR A 158 33.14 -45.33 -14.24
N TYR A 159 31.86 -45.58 -13.94
CA TYR A 159 30.95 -44.63 -13.32
C TYR A 159 30.42 -45.19 -12.00
N TYR A 160 30.43 -44.36 -10.96
CA TYR A 160 29.77 -44.65 -9.69
C TYR A 160 28.57 -43.73 -9.59
N VAL A 161 27.36 -44.28 -9.52
CA VAL A 161 26.11 -43.52 -9.45
C VAL A 161 25.42 -43.84 -8.13
N TYR A 162 25.18 -42.82 -7.32
CA TYR A 162 24.50 -42.95 -6.03
C TYR A 162 23.05 -42.51 -6.16
N VAL A 163 22.15 -43.43 -5.84
CA VAL A 163 20.69 -43.27 -5.95
C VAL A 163 20.01 -43.33 -4.59
N LEU A 164 18.88 -42.63 -4.47
CA LEU A 164 17.99 -42.71 -3.32
C LEU A 164 16.55 -42.99 -3.76
N LYS A 165 15.83 -43.73 -2.91
CA LYS A 165 14.37 -43.90 -3.05
C LYS A 165 13.68 -42.55 -2.93
N ALA A 166 12.77 -42.29 -3.86
CA ALA A 166 12.06 -41.03 -3.92
C ALA A 166 10.54 -41.23 -3.84
N LYS A 167 9.84 -40.19 -3.37
CA LYS A 167 8.39 -40.16 -3.20
C LYS A 167 7.82 -38.97 -3.97
N ILE A 168 6.70 -39.18 -4.63
CA ILE A 168 5.97 -38.10 -5.29
C ILE A 168 5.21 -37.30 -4.24
N ILE A 169 5.42 -35.99 -4.20
CA ILE A 169 4.85 -35.07 -3.21
C ILE A 169 4.37 -33.80 -3.91
N ASN A 170 3.33 -33.20 -3.35
CA ASN A 170 2.82 -31.90 -3.79
C ASN A 170 3.75 -30.78 -3.28
N VAL A 171 4.10 -29.85 -4.15
CA VAL A 171 4.88 -28.66 -3.81
C VAL A 171 4.03 -27.44 -4.16
N SER A 172 3.82 -26.53 -3.19
CA SER A 172 3.07 -25.31 -3.43
C SER A 172 3.95 -24.29 -4.19
N ASP A 173 3.73 -24.08 -5.49
CA ASP A 173 4.66 -23.38 -6.38
C ASP A 173 4.07 -22.16 -7.11
N LEU A 174 3.00 -21.57 -6.56
CA LEU A 174 2.41 -20.36 -7.14
C LEU A 174 3.35 -19.15 -6.99
N ASP A 175 3.52 -18.39 -8.08
CA ASP A 175 4.29 -17.16 -8.09
C ASP A 175 3.56 -16.00 -7.39
N LEU A 176 4.13 -15.56 -6.26
CA LEU A 176 3.65 -14.43 -5.46
C LEU A 176 4.29 -13.10 -5.87
N SER A 177 5.16 -13.07 -6.89
CA SER A 177 5.81 -11.84 -7.35
C SER A 177 4.81 -10.78 -7.81
N ALA A 178 3.64 -11.19 -8.31
CA ALA A 178 2.54 -10.32 -8.73
C ALA A 178 1.83 -9.57 -7.58
N LEU A 179 2.18 -9.81 -6.30
CA LEU A 179 1.71 -8.97 -5.18
C LEU A 179 2.17 -7.51 -5.31
N ASP A 180 3.15 -7.21 -6.16
CA ASP A 180 3.54 -5.83 -6.46
C ASP A 180 2.83 -5.30 -7.70
N THR A 181 1.78 -4.53 -7.44
CA THR A 181 1.29 -3.45 -8.31
C THR A 181 0.78 -3.86 -9.69
N VAL A 182 -0.46 -4.34 -9.74
CA VAL A 182 -1.29 -4.23 -10.95
C VAL A 182 -2.62 -3.58 -10.57
N SER A 183 -2.61 -2.25 -10.41
CA SER A 183 -3.80 -1.37 -10.25
C SER A 183 -4.73 -1.64 -9.05
N VAL A 184 -5.52 -0.64 -8.66
CA VAL A 184 -6.15 -0.54 -7.33
C VAL A 184 -7.23 -1.57 -6.97
N ASP A 185 -7.77 -2.38 -7.88
CA ASP A 185 -9.00 -3.14 -7.54
C ASP A 185 -9.01 -4.66 -7.78
N GLU A 186 -7.95 -5.30 -8.27
CA GLU A 186 -7.96 -6.76 -8.41
C GLU A 186 -6.55 -7.38 -8.24
N LEU A 187 -6.32 -8.09 -7.13
CA LEU A 187 -5.26 -9.11 -7.04
C LEU A 187 -5.64 -10.28 -7.96
N ARG A 188 -5.46 -10.14 -9.27
CA ARG A 188 -5.55 -11.27 -10.19
C ARG A 188 -4.22 -11.99 -10.23
N PHE A 189 -4.16 -13.12 -9.53
CA PHE A 189 -3.08 -14.08 -9.68
C PHE A 189 -2.96 -14.45 -11.15
N THR A 190 -1.77 -14.32 -11.72
CA THR A 190 -1.50 -14.68 -13.12
C THR A 190 -1.50 -16.20 -13.34
N GLY A 191 -1.88 -16.99 -12.33
CA GLY A 191 -1.84 -18.47 -12.36
C GLY A 191 -0.46 -19.01 -12.73
N ARG A 192 0.57 -18.17 -12.66
CA ARG A 192 1.92 -18.48 -13.12
C ARG A 192 2.63 -19.23 -12.01
N LYS A 193 3.24 -20.35 -12.38
CA LYS A 193 4.04 -21.17 -11.46
C LYS A 193 5.47 -20.65 -11.43
N LEU A 194 6.10 -20.74 -10.25
CA LEU A 194 7.50 -20.42 -10.03
C LEU A 194 8.38 -21.40 -10.81
N ALA A 195 9.40 -20.86 -11.49
CA ALA A 195 10.47 -21.67 -12.02
C ALA A 195 11.38 -22.08 -10.85
N LEU A 196 11.06 -23.18 -10.18
CA LEU A 196 11.82 -23.70 -9.05
C LEU A 196 12.99 -24.56 -9.54
N ASP A 197 14.21 -24.26 -9.10
CA ASP A 197 15.35 -25.17 -9.22
C ASP A 197 15.46 -26.00 -7.95
N LEU A 198 15.15 -27.29 -8.08
CA LEU A 198 14.86 -28.21 -6.97
C LEU A 198 15.83 -29.40 -6.93
N LYS A 199 16.96 -29.34 -7.62
CA LYS A 199 17.90 -30.48 -7.73
C LYS A 199 18.35 -30.98 -6.35
N PRO A 200 18.28 -32.29 -6.06
CA PRO A 200 18.04 -33.42 -6.98
C PRO A 200 16.56 -33.84 -7.17
N ALA A 201 15.58 -33.10 -6.63
CA ALA A 201 14.15 -33.36 -6.86
C ALA A 201 13.71 -32.94 -8.27
N ILE A 202 12.73 -33.66 -8.83
CA ILE A 202 12.40 -33.63 -10.26
C ILE A 202 10.92 -33.31 -10.48
N PRO A 203 10.57 -32.39 -11.40
CA PRO A 203 9.17 -32.09 -11.71
C PRO A 203 8.48 -33.26 -12.41
N VAL A 204 7.24 -33.54 -12.00
CA VAL A 204 6.34 -34.52 -12.65
C VAL A 204 5.37 -33.76 -13.56
N GLY A 205 5.35 -34.10 -14.85
CA GLY A 205 4.72 -33.27 -15.90
C GLY A 205 3.21 -33.01 -15.80
N LYS A 206 2.49 -33.61 -14.85
CA LYS A 206 1.07 -33.31 -14.58
C LYS A 206 0.97 -32.56 -13.26
N SER A 207 0.37 -31.37 -13.28
CA SER A 207 0.07 -30.64 -12.05
C SER A 207 -1.36 -30.90 -11.57
N PRO A 208 -1.56 -31.17 -10.28
CA PRO A 208 -2.87 -31.51 -9.71
C PRO A 208 -3.76 -30.28 -9.52
N SER A 209 -3.17 -29.10 -9.35
CA SER A 209 -3.90 -27.85 -9.13
C SER A 209 -3.13 -26.63 -9.64
N ILE A 210 -3.77 -25.46 -9.56
CA ILE A 210 -3.17 -24.16 -9.88
C ILE A 210 -2.12 -23.79 -8.82
N TYR A 211 -2.29 -24.22 -7.58
CA TYR A 211 -1.43 -23.88 -6.44
C TYR A 211 -0.28 -24.85 -6.21
N GLU A 212 -0.43 -26.11 -6.64
CA GLU A 212 0.52 -27.18 -6.37
C GLU A 212 0.98 -27.86 -7.67
N SER A 213 2.24 -28.25 -7.70
CA SER A 213 2.84 -29.12 -8.70
C SER A 213 3.39 -30.38 -8.05
N LEU A 214 3.43 -31.48 -8.81
CA LEU A 214 3.98 -32.75 -8.34
C LEU A 214 5.47 -32.78 -8.59
N TYR A 215 6.23 -33.16 -7.57
CA TYR A 215 7.68 -33.37 -7.65
C TYR A 215 8.07 -34.70 -7.02
N LEU A 216 9.10 -35.33 -7.58
CA LEU A 216 9.72 -36.53 -7.06
C LEU A 216 10.87 -36.14 -6.12
N PHE A 217 10.69 -36.32 -4.81
CA PHE A 217 11.66 -35.94 -3.77
C PHE A 217 12.41 -37.15 -3.21
N PRO A 218 13.74 -37.09 -3.01
CA PRO A 218 14.48 -38.12 -2.29
C PRO A 218 14.03 -38.21 -0.83
N LEU A 219 13.86 -39.43 -0.31
CA LEU A 219 13.51 -39.67 1.08
C LEU A 219 14.69 -39.35 2.02
N ASN A 220 14.39 -38.64 3.11
CA ASN A 220 15.30 -38.25 4.19
C ASN A 220 16.55 -37.47 3.74
N TYR A 221 16.52 -36.85 2.55
CA TYR A 221 17.61 -36.02 2.03
C TYR A 221 17.17 -34.54 1.97
N PRO A 222 17.99 -33.60 2.47
CA PRO A 222 17.67 -32.17 2.42
C PRO A 222 17.84 -31.63 0.99
N VAL A 223 16.74 -31.20 0.39
CA VAL A 223 16.74 -30.56 -0.93
C VAL A 223 16.72 -29.04 -0.75
N GLU A 224 17.62 -28.34 -1.42
CA GLU A 224 17.62 -26.87 -1.46
C GLU A 224 16.76 -26.40 -2.65
N ILE A 225 15.79 -25.56 -2.37
CA ILE A 225 14.84 -24.98 -3.30
C ILE A 225 15.34 -23.58 -3.59
N LYS A 226 15.82 -23.33 -4.81
CA LYS A 226 16.24 -21.99 -5.23
C LYS A 226 15.13 -21.30 -5.99
N ILE A 227 14.82 -20.09 -5.57
CA ILE A 227 13.76 -19.27 -6.12
C ILE A 227 14.38 -17.97 -6.66
N PRO A 228 14.38 -17.76 -7.97
CA PRO A 228 14.83 -16.49 -8.54
C PRO A 228 13.80 -15.40 -8.25
N VAL A 229 14.24 -14.31 -7.61
CA VAL A 229 13.43 -13.13 -7.32
C VAL A 229 13.65 -12.10 -8.43
N TYR A 230 12.60 -11.82 -9.20
CA TYR A 230 12.64 -10.86 -10.30
C TYR A 230 12.21 -9.47 -9.84
N ARG A 231 13.00 -8.43 -10.16
CA ARG A 231 12.62 -7.02 -10.03
C ARG A 231 12.78 -6.34 -11.39
N PHE A 232 11.71 -5.74 -11.92
CA PHE A 232 11.69 -5.12 -13.26
C PHE A 232 12.16 -6.03 -14.40
N GLY A 233 11.90 -7.34 -14.31
CA GLY A 233 12.28 -8.31 -15.35
C GLY A 233 13.73 -8.81 -15.28
N HIS A 234 14.52 -8.37 -14.30
CA HIS A 234 15.86 -8.88 -14.03
C HIS A 234 15.87 -9.70 -12.73
N ILE A 235 16.65 -10.78 -12.67
CA ILE A 235 16.91 -11.52 -11.42
C ILE A 235 17.75 -10.60 -10.54
N VAL A 236 17.21 -10.22 -9.39
CA VAL A 236 17.89 -9.33 -8.43
C VAL A 236 18.42 -10.13 -7.24
N ASP A 237 17.76 -11.23 -6.88
CA ASP A 237 18.14 -12.04 -5.72
C ASP A 237 17.74 -13.52 -5.91
N GLU A 238 18.36 -14.41 -5.16
CA GLU A 238 18.01 -15.84 -5.10
C GLU A 238 17.69 -16.25 -3.66
N LEU A 239 16.42 -16.58 -3.39
CA LEU A 239 16.01 -17.11 -2.09
C LEU A 239 16.23 -18.63 -2.09
N SER A 240 16.97 -19.14 -1.10
CA SER A 240 17.12 -20.58 -0.90
C SER A 240 16.41 -21.09 0.35
N ILE A 241 15.60 -22.12 0.18
CA ILE A 241 14.83 -22.78 1.25
C ILE A 241 15.24 -24.25 1.29
N THR A 242 15.49 -24.82 2.46
CA THR A 242 15.79 -26.26 2.58
C THR A 242 14.56 -27.03 3.04
N ALA A 243 14.25 -28.12 2.34
CA ALA A 243 13.12 -28.99 2.65
C ALA A 243 13.56 -30.45 2.78
N THR A 244 13.13 -31.12 3.84
CA THR A 244 13.34 -32.56 4.08
C THR A 244 12.01 -33.31 3.98
N VAL A 245 12.03 -34.45 3.29
CA VAL A 245 10.85 -35.25 3.00
C VAL A 245 10.98 -36.62 3.66
N ASN A 246 10.00 -36.97 4.51
CA ASN A 246 9.94 -38.26 5.21
C ASN A 246 8.73 -39.08 4.70
N GLU A 247 8.54 -40.31 5.18
CA GLU A 247 7.41 -41.13 4.74
C GLU A 247 6.04 -40.50 5.07
N ASN A 248 5.95 -39.72 6.15
CA ASN A 248 4.73 -39.06 6.61
C ASN A 248 4.48 -37.69 5.95
N THR A 249 5.45 -37.11 5.23
CA THR A 249 5.26 -35.80 4.62
C THR A 249 4.37 -35.93 3.38
N SER A 250 3.39 -35.03 3.29
CA SER A 250 2.37 -35.04 2.25
C SER A 250 2.46 -33.83 1.31
N CYS A 251 3.08 -32.72 1.73
CA CYS A 251 3.34 -31.53 0.91
C CYS A 251 4.59 -30.79 1.41
N VAL A 252 5.26 -30.11 0.49
CA VAL A 252 6.33 -29.15 0.78
C VAL A 252 5.80 -27.74 0.51
N HIS A 253 5.69 -26.95 1.57
CA HIS A 253 5.15 -25.59 1.53
C HIS A 253 6.25 -24.58 1.18
N VAL A 254 6.40 -24.25 -0.11
CA VAL A 254 7.33 -23.20 -0.58
C VAL A 254 6.71 -21.81 -0.51
N MET A 255 5.38 -21.74 -0.67
CA MET A 255 4.65 -20.49 -0.76
C MET A 255 4.57 -19.73 0.57
N GLY A 256 4.44 -20.45 1.70
CA GLY A 256 4.36 -19.84 3.03
C GLY A 256 5.60 -19.04 3.39
N PRO A 257 6.82 -19.64 3.36
CA PRO A 257 8.06 -18.91 3.60
C PRO A 257 8.29 -17.75 2.62
N LEU A 258 7.95 -17.93 1.34
CA LEU A 258 8.04 -16.86 0.34
C LEU A 258 7.12 -15.68 0.68
N LEU A 259 5.87 -15.97 1.07
CA LEU A 259 4.91 -14.96 1.49
C LEU A 259 5.38 -14.25 2.76
N GLU A 260 5.95 -14.98 3.72
CA GLU A 260 6.47 -14.39 4.95
C GLU A 260 7.59 -13.40 4.66
N VAL A 261 8.55 -13.75 3.79
CA VAL A 261 9.63 -12.84 3.36
C VAL A 261 9.04 -11.59 2.72
N LYS A 262 8.08 -11.75 1.80
CA LYS A 262 7.47 -10.61 1.11
C LYS A 262 6.66 -9.71 2.03
N LEU A 263 5.87 -10.29 2.94
CA LEU A 263 5.12 -9.51 3.94
C LEU A 263 6.09 -8.79 4.87
N ARG A 264 7.19 -9.43 5.26
CA ARG A 264 8.24 -8.81 6.08
C ARG A 264 8.90 -7.63 5.37
N GLU A 265 9.22 -7.74 4.08
CA GLU A 265 9.72 -6.60 3.27
C GLU A 265 8.74 -5.41 3.27
N MET A 266 7.44 -5.66 3.30
CA MET A 266 6.41 -4.61 3.35
C MET A 266 6.20 -4.04 4.76
N LEU A 267 6.31 -4.87 5.79
CA LEU A 267 6.00 -4.55 7.19
C LEU A 267 7.18 -3.93 7.93
N ASP A 268 8.40 -4.47 7.78
CA ASP A 268 9.59 -4.03 8.51
C ASP A 268 9.83 -2.52 8.38
N PRO A 269 9.74 -1.89 7.18
CA PRO A 269 9.90 -0.45 7.05
C PRO A 269 8.85 0.36 7.83
N LEU A 270 7.63 -0.17 7.95
CA LEU A 270 6.54 0.49 8.67
C LEU A 270 6.70 0.33 10.18
N GLU A 271 7.03 -0.88 10.65
CA GLU A 271 7.32 -1.14 12.06
C GLU A 271 8.51 -0.30 12.55
N ASP A 272 9.59 -0.26 11.76
CA ASP A 272 10.75 0.58 12.01
C ASP A 272 10.39 2.06 12.06
N ARG A 273 9.53 2.52 11.14
CA ARG A 273 9.10 3.91 11.09
C ARG A 273 8.29 4.29 12.32
N VAL A 274 7.32 3.47 12.70
CA VAL A 274 6.48 3.67 13.90
C VAL A 274 7.34 3.67 15.16
N ALA A 275 8.27 2.72 15.29
CA ALA A 275 9.19 2.65 16.42
C ALA A 275 10.12 3.89 16.49
N SER A 276 10.57 4.39 15.34
CA SER A 276 11.40 5.60 15.26
C SER A 276 10.64 6.85 15.67
N LEU A 277 9.41 7.03 15.19
CA LEU A 277 8.54 8.15 15.57
C LEU A 277 8.19 8.11 17.07
N LYS A 278 7.96 6.91 17.63
CA LYS A 278 7.76 6.71 19.07
C LYS A 278 8.98 7.08 19.90
N LYS A 279 10.20 6.70 19.47
CA LYS A 279 11.46 7.12 20.12
C LYS A 279 11.62 8.65 20.15
N LEU A 280 11.04 9.35 19.18
CA LEU A 280 11.03 10.82 19.11
C LEU A 280 9.98 11.47 20.03
N GLY A 281 9.16 10.66 20.72
CA GLY A 281 8.16 11.10 21.69
C GLY A 281 6.78 11.37 21.09
N LEU A 282 6.50 10.91 19.86
CA LEU A 282 5.16 10.93 19.29
C LEU A 282 4.31 9.80 19.86
N SER A 283 3.03 10.07 20.10
CA SER A 283 2.06 9.05 20.50
C SER A 283 1.63 8.26 19.26
N MET A 284 2.16 7.03 19.11
CA MET A 284 1.86 6.13 17.99
C MET A 284 0.92 4.98 18.42
N ILE A 285 0.04 5.23 19.39
CA ILE A 285 -0.75 4.17 20.06
C ILE A 285 -1.67 3.46 19.06
N ASP A 286 -2.27 4.21 18.14
CA ASP A 286 -3.24 3.66 17.19
C ASP A 286 -2.53 2.85 16.10
N GLU A 287 -1.41 3.35 15.59
CA GLU A 287 -0.56 2.66 14.62
C GLU A 287 0.05 1.38 15.21
N GLU A 288 0.46 1.39 16.47
CA GLU A 288 0.93 0.17 17.16
C GLU A 288 -0.18 -0.87 17.29
N ARG A 289 -1.40 -0.46 17.67
CA ARG A 289 -2.55 -1.39 17.71
C ARG A 289 -2.84 -1.96 16.33
N LEU A 290 -2.79 -1.14 15.27
CA LEU A 290 -2.99 -1.59 13.91
C LEU A 290 -1.89 -2.57 13.47
N LEU A 291 -0.62 -2.30 13.78
CA LEU A 291 0.50 -3.21 13.51
C LEU A 291 0.34 -4.57 14.21
N VAL A 292 -0.08 -4.57 15.48
CA VAL A 292 -0.38 -5.82 16.19
C VAL A 292 -1.48 -6.61 15.47
N ARG A 293 -2.57 -5.95 15.04
CA ARG A 293 -3.64 -6.61 14.27
C ARG A 293 -3.18 -7.13 12.91
N ILE A 294 -2.31 -6.39 12.22
CA ILE A 294 -1.74 -6.83 10.93
C ILE A 294 -0.87 -8.08 11.16
N ASN A 295 -0.07 -8.11 12.23
CA ASN A 295 0.76 -9.26 12.57
C ASN A 295 -0.06 -10.49 12.97
N THR A 296 -1.16 -10.34 13.72
CA THR A 296 -2.03 -11.49 14.02
C THR A 296 -2.69 -12.03 12.75
N GLN A 297 -3.15 -11.17 11.85
CA GLN A 297 -3.74 -11.59 10.57
C GLN A 297 -2.71 -12.26 9.64
N LYS A 298 -1.46 -11.78 9.64
CA LYS A 298 -0.34 -12.41 8.95
C LYS A 298 -0.14 -13.85 9.42
N GLU A 299 -0.10 -14.08 10.73
CA GLU A 299 0.06 -15.42 11.31
C GLU A 299 -1.10 -16.35 10.92
N ASP A 300 -2.34 -15.85 10.96
CA ASP A 300 -3.51 -16.63 10.55
C ASP A 300 -3.47 -17.03 9.07
N ILE A 301 -3.04 -16.14 8.17
CA ILE A 301 -2.89 -16.45 6.74
C ILE A 301 -1.82 -17.51 6.52
N LEU A 302 -0.67 -17.42 7.21
CA LEU A 302 0.39 -18.42 7.11
C LEU A 302 -0.08 -19.79 7.60
N ARG A 303 -0.93 -19.83 8.65
CA ARG A 303 -1.56 -21.07 9.12
C ARG A 303 -2.51 -21.68 8.08
N LEU A 304 -3.34 -20.87 7.41
CA LEU A 304 -4.24 -21.34 6.35
C LEU A 304 -3.47 -21.93 5.16
N ILE A 305 -2.35 -21.31 4.77
CA ILE A 305 -1.47 -21.84 3.71
C ILE A 305 -0.83 -23.16 4.12
N ALA A 306 -0.44 -23.31 5.39
CA ALA A 306 0.05 -24.58 5.92
C ALA A 306 -1.06 -25.65 5.96
N GLY A 307 -2.30 -25.25 6.23
CA GLY A 307 -3.49 -26.10 6.18
C GLY A 307 -3.98 -26.47 4.77
N ARG A 308 -3.35 -25.94 3.70
CA ARG A 308 -3.74 -26.07 2.28
C ARG A 308 -5.09 -25.42 1.92
N GLU A 309 -5.59 -24.51 2.75
CA GLU A 309 -6.78 -23.71 2.47
C GLU A 309 -6.40 -22.44 1.68
N TYR A 310 -5.93 -22.64 0.44
CA TYR A 310 -5.32 -21.57 -0.36
C TYR A 310 -6.28 -20.43 -0.69
N ASP A 311 -7.49 -20.73 -1.14
CA ASP A 311 -8.49 -19.71 -1.52
C ASP A 311 -8.83 -18.78 -0.35
N SER A 312 -9.08 -19.35 0.82
CA SER A 312 -9.35 -18.62 2.06
C SER A 312 -8.15 -17.75 2.46
N ALA A 313 -6.93 -18.27 2.36
CA ALA A 313 -5.71 -17.54 2.69
C ALA A 313 -5.49 -16.33 1.77
N PHE A 314 -5.65 -16.52 0.47
CA PHE A 314 -5.45 -15.45 -0.52
C PHE A 314 -6.48 -14.34 -0.45
N ASN A 315 -7.74 -14.70 -0.17
CA ASN A 315 -8.79 -13.70 0.06
C ASN A 315 -8.50 -12.85 1.29
N ARG A 316 -8.02 -13.45 2.39
CA ARG A 316 -7.60 -12.70 3.58
C ARG A 316 -6.35 -11.85 3.33
N LEU A 317 -5.43 -12.35 2.52
CA LEU A 317 -4.21 -11.62 2.14
C LEU A 317 -4.53 -10.30 1.41
N LYS A 318 -5.56 -10.28 0.56
CA LYS A 318 -6.03 -9.05 -0.10
C LYS A 318 -6.34 -7.95 0.93
N PHE A 319 -7.21 -8.24 1.91
CA PHE A 319 -7.56 -7.29 2.95
C PHE A 319 -6.36 -6.88 3.82
N LEU A 320 -5.41 -7.79 4.05
CA LEU A 320 -4.18 -7.48 4.78
C LEU A 320 -3.32 -6.47 4.02
N VAL A 321 -3.11 -6.68 2.72
CA VAL A 321 -2.32 -5.79 1.85
C VAL A 321 -2.96 -4.39 1.79
N ASP A 322 -4.28 -4.31 1.68
CA ASP A 322 -5.00 -3.03 1.69
C ASP A 322 -4.80 -2.27 3.00
N LYS A 323 -4.81 -2.97 4.15
CA LYS A 323 -4.51 -2.36 5.46
C LYS A 323 -3.07 -1.87 5.54
N ILE A 324 -2.10 -2.65 5.07
CA ILE A 324 -0.69 -2.24 5.02
C ILE A 324 -0.52 -0.98 4.15
N LYS A 325 -1.19 -0.93 3.00
CA LYS A 325 -1.17 0.22 2.10
C LYS A 325 -1.81 1.46 2.73
N SER A 326 -2.94 1.29 3.43
CA SER A 326 -3.59 2.37 4.19
C SER A 326 -2.65 2.93 5.25
N LEU A 327 -2.05 2.06 6.08
CA LEU A 327 -1.11 2.47 7.14
C LEU A 327 0.09 3.22 6.57
N LYS A 328 0.64 2.76 5.44
CA LYS A 328 1.72 3.46 4.72
C LYS A 328 1.28 4.85 4.25
N GLY A 329 0.07 4.96 3.72
CA GLY A 329 -0.55 6.23 3.32
C GLY A 329 -0.68 7.18 4.51
N ASP A 330 -1.24 6.70 5.62
CA ASP A 330 -1.46 7.48 6.84
C ASP A 330 -0.14 8.00 7.41
N LEU A 331 0.89 7.14 7.52
CA LEU A 331 2.23 7.56 7.96
C LEU A 331 2.87 8.59 7.02
N SER A 332 2.71 8.43 5.71
CA SER A 332 3.24 9.40 4.74
C SER A 332 2.51 10.75 4.81
N SER A 333 1.20 10.74 5.10
CA SER A 333 0.42 11.96 5.29
C SER A 333 0.81 12.68 6.59
N LEU A 334 1.09 11.91 7.65
CA LEU A 334 1.61 12.40 8.92
C LEU A 334 2.98 13.05 8.73
N ASP A 335 3.90 12.40 8.02
CA ASP A 335 5.22 12.95 7.69
C ASP A 335 5.10 14.31 6.97
N LEU A 336 4.22 14.39 5.97
CA LEU A 336 3.99 15.61 5.22
C LEU A 336 3.40 16.71 6.11
N SER A 337 2.43 16.37 6.98
CA SER A 337 1.84 17.32 7.93
C SER A 337 2.87 17.89 8.92
N LEU A 338 3.78 17.05 9.43
CA LEU A 338 4.88 17.45 10.30
C LEU A 338 5.87 18.37 9.58
N MET A 339 6.21 18.08 8.32
CA MET A 339 7.08 18.97 7.53
C MET A 339 6.44 20.35 7.31
N PHE A 340 5.14 20.40 7.00
CA PHE A 340 4.43 21.67 6.85
C PHE A 340 4.35 22.44 8.17
N SER A 341 4.08 21.76 9.28
CA SER A 341 4.03 22.41 10.60
C SER A 341 5.39 23.00 10.97
N LEU A 342 6.50 22.28 10.72
CA LEU A 342 7.86 22.79 10.90
C LEU A 342 8.12 24.07 10.11
N LEU A 343 7.76 24.11 8.83
CA LEU A 343 7.94 25.32 8.01
C LEU A 343 7.15 26.52 8.55
N VAL A 344 5.91 26.29 8.98
CA VAL A 344 5.06 27.33 9.59
C VAL A 344 5.66 27.83 10.90
N VAL A 345 6.10 26.93 11.78
CA VAL A 345 6.74 27.28 13.06
C VAL A 345 8.05 28.03 12.83
N MET A 346 8.86 27.63 11.85
CA MET A 346 10.10 28.31 11.50
C MET A 346 9.88 29.73 10.98
N ALA A 347 8.87 29.91 10.11
CA ALA A 347 8.46 31.22 9.65
C ALA A 347 7.94 32.08 10.82
N PHE A 348 7.17 31.48 11.73
CA PHE A 348 6.63 32.15 12.91
C PHE A 348 7.74 32.66 13.84
N ILE A 349 8.71 31.82 14.21
CA ILE A 349 9.86 32.23 15.05
C ILE A 349 10.68 33.33 14.36
N TYR A 350 10.84 33.25 13.03
CA TYR A 350 11.55 34.27 12.25
C TYR A 350 10.84 35.63 12.33
N THR A 351 9.51 35.65 12.16
CA THR A 351 8.71 36.88 12.28
C THR A 351 8.77 37.46 13.69
N PHE A 352 8.66 36.62 14.72
CA PHE A 352 8.78 37.02 16.12
C PHE A 352 10.15 37.66 16.41
N SER A 353 11.23 36.94 16.11
CA SER A 353 12.60 37.43 16.31
C SER A 353 12.89 38.72 15.53
N SER A 354 12.35 38.85 14.32
CA SER A 354 12.46 40.07 13.52
C SER A 354 11.75 41.26 14.15
N LEU A 355 10.56 41.06 14.70
CA LEU A 355 9.76 42.12 15.30
C LEU A 355 10.37 42.58 16.63
N VAL A 356 10.75 41.63 17.51
CA VAL A 356 11.39 41.96 18.79
C VAL A 356 12.73 42.66 18.56
N SER A 357 13.55 42.20 17.61
CA SER A 357 14.81 42.88 17.30
C SER A 357 14.61 44.29 16.74
N ALA A 358 13.56 44.52 15.95
CA ALA A 358 13.18 45.84 15.46
C ALA A 358 12.72 46.79 16.59
N LEU A 359 12.05 46.26 17.60
CA LEU A 359 11.56 47.01 18.76
C LEU A 359 12.66 47.39 19.75
N VAL A 360 13.70 46.56 19.90
CA VAL A 360 14.74 46.78 20.91
C VAL A 360 15.95 47.55 20.35
N ALA A 361 16.36 47.29 19.11
CA ALA A 361 17.59 47.86 18.54
C ALA A 361 17.32 48.86 17.42
N GLU A 362 18.03 49.99 17.43
CA GLU A 362 18.00 50.99 16.35
C GLU A 362 19.11 50.76 15.32
N ASN A 363 20.29 50.35 15.77
CA ASN A 363 21.42 50.07 14.89
C ASN A 363 21.18 48.79 14.09
N TYR A 364 21.34 48.86 12.76
CA TYR A 364 21.18 47.71 11.86
C TYR A 364 22.02 46.49 12.30
N LYS A 365 23.28 46.70 12.69
CA LYS A 365 24.16 45.63 13.20
C LYS A 365 23.62 44.99 14.49
N LYS A 366 23.18 45.80 15.46
CA LYS A 366 22.62 45.31 16.73
C LYS A 366 21.29 44.58 16.50
N LYS A 367 20.44 45.08 15.61
CA LYS A 367 19.17 44.45 15.22
C LYS A 367 19.40 43.06 14.60
N LEU A 368 20.39 42.93 13.71
CA LEU A 368 20.72 41.64 13.11
C LEU A 368 21.27 40.64 14.14
N VAL A 369 22.19 41.05 15.01
CA VAL A 369 22.74 40.19 16.07
C VAL A 369 21.63 39.74 17.03
N LEU A 370 20.79 40.66 17.50
CA LEU A 370 19.68 40.35 18.40
C LEU A 370 18.66 39.40 17.75
N ARG A 371 18.39 39.59 16.45
CA ARG A 371 17.54 38.68 15.68
C ARG A 371 18.11 37.26 15.64
N CYS A 372 19.40 37.12 15.36
CA CYS A 372 20.02 35.80 15.35
C CYS A 372 19.92 35.12 16.72
N ILE A 373 20.24 35.85 17.80
CA ILE A 373 20.19 35.33 19.18
C ILE A 373 18.76 34.90 19.56
N LEU A 374 17.76 35.74 19.31
CA LEU A 374 16.36 35.43 19.65
C LEU A 374 15.80 34.28 18.83
N TYR A 375 16.20 34.17 17.57
CA TYR A 375 15.77 33.06 16.73
C TYR A 375 16.38 31.74 17.21
N THR A 376 17.70 31.71 17.43
CA THR A 376 18.37 30.48 17.87
C THR A 376 17.91 30.03 19.25
N SER A 377 17.70 30.95 20.19
CA SER A 377 17.18 30.60 21.51
C SER A 377 15.76 30.04 21.45
N SER A 378 14.87 30.66 20.66
CA SER A 378 13.48 30.19 20.49
C SER A 378 13.42 28.83 19.78
N PHE A 379 14.28 28.63 18.77
CA PHE A 379 14.41 27.36 18.07
C PHE A 379 14.88 26.24 19.02
N ILE A 380 15.91 26.51 19.84
CA ILE A 380 16.40 25.56 20.84
C ILE A 380 15.31 25.20 21.85
N LEU A 381 14.55 26.20 22.33
CA LEU A 381 13.46 25.98 23.26
C LEU A 381 12.41 25.02 22.69
N LEU A 382 12.03 25.20 21.43
CA LEU A 382 11.05 24.35 20.77
C LEU A 382 11.57 22.95 20.46
N LEU A 383 12.85 22.81 20.13
CA LEU A 383 13.48 21.51 19.91
C LEU A 383 13.50 20.65 21.20
N LEU A 384 13.62 21.30 22.36
CA LEU A 384 13.60 20.62 23.65
C LEU A 384 12.16 20.38 24.14
N GLY A 385 11.26 21.35 23.97
CA GLY A 385 9.91 21.33 24.54
C GLY A 385 8.86 20.59 23.72
N HIS A 386 8.95 20.57 22.38
CA HIS A 386 7.95 19.94 21.51
C HIS A 386 8.50 18.71 20.78
N THR A 387 7.89 17.56 21.05
CA THR A 387 8.23 16.27 20.41
C THR A 387 7.89 16.26 18.92
N GLU A 388 6.75 16.85 18.53
CA GLU A 388 6.36 17.01 17.11
C GLU A 388 7.38 17.82 16.31
N PHE A 389 7.92 18.89 16.90
CA PHE A 389 8.92 19.73 16.25
C PHE A 389 10.24 18.97 16.05
N ARG A 390 10.64 18.16 17.04
CA ARG A 390 11.81 17.28 16.95
C ARG A 390 11.62 16.22 15.86
N ALA A 391 10.45 15.60 15.80
CA ALA A 391 10.14 14.61 14.77
C ALA A 391 10.11 15.23 13.36
N ALA A 392 9.49 16.38 13.20
CA ALA A 392 9.49 17.07 11.91
C ALA A 392 10.91 17.40 11.41
N LEU A 393 11.80 17.81 12.32
CA LEU A 393 13.20 18.06 12.01
C LEU A 393 13.92 16.78 11.57
N SER A 394 13.67 15.64 12.23
CA SER A 394 14.28 14.35 11.86
C SER A 394 13.91 13.93 10.45
N ILE A 395 12.64 14.12 10.08
CA ILE A 395 12.12 13.77 8.75
C ILE A 395 12.75 14.66 7.69
N LEU A 396 12.87 15.97 7.97
CA LEU A 396 13.53 16.91 7.06
C LEU A 396 15.02 16.58 6.90
N LEU A 397 15.69 16.18 8.00
CA LEU A 397 17.08 15.72 7.98
C LEU A 397 17.27 14.47 7.13
N GLU A 398 16.41 13.46 7.31
CA GLU A 398 16.40 12.24 6.52
C GLU A 398 16.24 12.54 5.02
N ARG A 399 15.32 13.43 4.67
CA ARG A 399 15.01 13.75 3.27
C ARG A 399 16.07 14.60 2.56
N ILE A 400 16.75 15.49 3.29
CA ILE A 400 17.76 16.41 2.72
C ILE A 400 19.18 15.82 2.79
N LEU A 401 19.55 15.21 3.92
CA LEU A 401 20.91 14.71 4.16
C LEU A 401 21.06 13.21 3.95
N LEU A 402 19.97 12.48 3.67
CA LEU A 402 19.95 11.01 3.54
C LEU A 402 20.54 10.30 4.78
N ILE A 403 20.46 10.96 5.95
CA ILE A 403 20.90 10.40 7.22
C ILE A 403 19.75 9.61 7.81
N ASP A 404 19.98 8.33 8.04
CA ASP A 404 19.00 7.43 8.64
C ASP A 404 18.67 7.87 10.09
N ILE A 405 17.38 8.06 10.38
CA ILE A 405 16.86 8.54 11.68
C ILE A 405 17.30 7.62 12.81
N LYS A 406 17.52 6.32 12.52
CA LYS A 406 17.94 5.30 13.50
C LYS A 406 19.26 5.64 14.21
N ARG A 407 20.10 6.48 13.62
CA ARG A 407 21.44 6.85 14.15
C ARG A 407 21.48 8.23 14.79
N LEU A 408 20.39 8.99 14.76
CA LEU A 408 20.36 10.35 15.28
C LEU A 408 20.10 10.34 16.79
N ASP A 409 21.18 10.42 17.55
CA ASP A 409 21.12 10.65 18.98
C ASP A 409 20.56 12.06 19.27
N VAL A 410 19.86 12.26 20.39
CA VAL A 410 19.20 13.55 20.73
C VAL A 410 20.18 14.73 20.65
N PHE A 411 21.43 14.50 21.04
CA PHE A 411 22.52 15.48 20.98
C PHE A 411 22.95 15.82 19.54
N THR A 412 23.04 14.81 18.66
CA THR A 412 23.39 15.04 17.24
C THR A 412 22.28 15.79 16.51
N MET A 413 21.02 15.47 16.82
CA MET A 413 19.84 16.20 16.38
C MET A 413 19.85 17.65 16.82
N PHE A 414 20.29 17.93 18.05
CA PHE A 414 20.47 19.30 18.52
C PHE A 414 21.51 20.07 17.71
N LEU A 415 22.68 19.47 17.45
CA LEU A 415 23.75 20.14 16.69
C LEU A 415 23.36 20.39 15.24
N ILE A 416 22.91 19.36 14.53
CA ILE A 416 22.54 19.48 13.11
C ILE A 416 21.26 20.32 12.97
N GLY A 417 20.31 20.15 13.89
CA GLY A 417 19.10 20.94 13.98
C GLY A 417 19.37 22.42 14.16
N SER A 418 20.33 22.80 15.02
CA SER A 418 20.74 24.19 15.20
C SER A 418 21.37 24.78 13.92
N ILE A 419 22.16 23.98 13.20
CA ILE A 419 22.74 24.39 11.90
C ILE A 419 21.65 24.60 10.85
N ILE A 420 20.71 23.66 10.69
CA ILE A 420 19.57 23.82 9.77
C ILE A 420 18.65 24.94 10.22
N GLY A 421 18.46 25.10 11.53
CA GLY A 421 17.75 26.22 12.12
C GLY A 421 18.32 27.56 11.64
N SER A 422 19.65 27.68 11.63
CA SER A 422 20.32 28.90 11.16
C SER A 422 20.06 29.20 9.67
N LEU A 423 19.87 28.19 8.81
CA LEU A 423 19.44 28.38 7.42
C LEU A 423 18.05 29.03 7.32
N GLY A 424 17.17 28.77 8.28
CA GLY A 424 15.85 29.40 8.41
C GLY A 424 15.89 30.92 8.56
N ILE A 425 17.02 31.50 8.99
CA ILE A 425 17.24 32.95 9.01
C ILE A 425 17.76 33.44 7.65
N ILE A 426 18.68 32.67 7.06
CA ILE A 426 19.44 33.06 5.85
C ILE A 426 18.52 33.11 4.63
N VAL A 427 17.64 32.12 4.44
CA VAL A 427 16.76 32.05 3.26
C VAL A 427 15.84 33.27 3.15
N PRO A 428 15.00 33.60 4.15
CA PRO A 428 14.17 34.80 4.07
C PRO A 428 14.98 36.11 4.11
N MET A 429 16.20 36.13 4.67
CA MET A 429 17.12 37.27 4.53
C MET A 429 17.56 37.47 3.07
N ILE A 430 17.90 36.40 2.36
CA ILE A 430 18.22 36.44 0.92
C ILE A 430 16.99 36.88 0.12
N ILE A 431 15.80 36.33 0.40
CA ILE A 431 14.55 36.74 -0.27
C ILE A 431 14.28 38.24 -0.08
N SER A 432 14.51 38.77 1.12
CA SER A 432 14.34 40.21 1.41
C SER A 432 15.33 41.11 0.67
N LEU A 433 16.47 40.57 0.19
CA LEU A 433 17.42 41.29 -0.66
C LEU A 433 16.96 41.34 -2.13
N TYR A 434 16.24 40.32 -2.60
CA TYR A 434 15.76 40.23 -3.99
C TYR A 434 14.40 40.91 -4.20
N PHE A 435 13.52 40.88 -3.20
CA PHE A 435 12.19 41.49 -3.25
C PHE A 435 12.08 42.57 -2.16
N PRO A 436 12.14 43.87 -2.49
CA PRO A 436 11.89 44.91 -1.51
C PRO A 436 10.43 44.79 -1.00
N PRO A 437 10.20 44.73 0.32
CA PRO A 437 8.87 44.47 0.86
C PRO A 437 7.95 45.68 0.62
N VAL A 438 6.87 45.46 -0.12
CA VAL A 438 5.79 46.44 -0.37
C VAL A 438 5.10 46.89 0.93
N ALA A 439 5.25 46.12 2.02
CA ALA A 439 4.67 46.41 3.34
C ALA A 439 5.58 47.23 4.29
N SER A 440 6.76 47.70 3.85
CA SER A 440 7.76 48.33 4.74
C SER A 440 7.25 49.58 5.44
N TRP A 441 6.52 50.46 4.75
CA TRP A 441 6.11 51.75 5.32
C TRP A 441 5.11 51.62 6.47
N SER A 442 4.06 50.79 6.32
CA SER A 442 3.08 50.56 7.40
C SER A 442 3.67 49.79 8.57
N LEU A 443 4.59 48.84 8.30
CA LEU A 443 5.30 48.09 9.35
C LEU A 443 6.22 49.01 10.15
N ASP A 444 7.02 49.85 9.48
CA ASP A 444 7.97 50.75 10.14
C ASP A 444 7.25 51.83 10.96
N LEU A 445 6.13 52.36 10.46
CA LEU A 445 5.29 53.28 11.23
C LEU A 445 4.70 52.61 12.47
N SER A 446 4.17 51.39 12.32
CA SER A 446 3.61 50.63 13.44
C SER A 446 4.66 50.26 14.49
N VAL A 447 5.88 49.90 14.08
CA VAL A 447 6.99 49.60 15.00
C VAL A 447 7.44 50.86 15.75
N LYS A 448 7.52 52.01 15.08
CA LYS A 448 7.83 53.30 15.73
C LYS A 448 6.75 53.69 16.74
N ASP A 449 5.49 53.41 16.43
CA ASP A 449 4.36 53.66 17.31
C ASP A 449 4.42 52.83 18.59
N ILE A 450 4.70 51.53 18.47
CA ILE A 450 4.89 50.65 19.62
C ILE A 450 6.05 51.12 20.48
N LYS A 451 7.17 51.55 19.88
CA LYS A 451 8.33 52.12 20.60
C LYS A 451 7.97 53.37 21.39
N ARG A 452 7.14 54.26 20.83
CA ARG A 452 6.73 55.51 21.49
C ARG A 452 5.90 55.26 22.76
N HIS A 453 5.13 54.18 22.80
CA HIS A 453 4.26 53.82 23.92
C HIS A 453 4.61 52.44 24.49
N LEU A 454 5.89 52.27 24.84
CA LEU A 454 6.49 50.98 25.19
C LEU A 454 5.83 50.32 26.42
N SER A 455 5.55 51.09 27.49
CA SER A 455 4.99 50.57 28.74
C SER A 455 3.60 49.95 28.54
N ARG A 456 2.72 50.67 27.84
CA ARG A 456 1.38 50.20 27.48
C ARG A 456 1.46 48.97 26.59
N SER A 457 2.28 49.01 25.55
CA SER A 457 2.39 47.92 24.59
C SER A 457 2.91 46.64 25.23
N ILE A 458 3.91 46.73 26.11
CA ILE A 458 4.44 45.58 26.87
C ILE A 458 3.35 44.97 27.77
N LEU A 459 2.57 45.79 28.49
CA LEU A 459 1.49 45.30 29.35
C LEU A 459 0.42 44.56 28.53
N THR A 460 0.04 45.09 27.37
CA THR A 460 -0.94 44.44 26.48
C THR A 460 -0.41 43.14 25.90
N VAL A 461 0.86 43.10 25.51
CA VAL A 461 1.49 41.89 24.98
C VAL A 461 1.61 40.83 26.06
N LEU A 462 2.00 41.21 27.28
CA LEU A 462 2.14 40.27 28.41
C LEU A 462 0.79 39.69 28.82
N THR A 463 -0.24 40.52 28.97
CA THR A 463 -1.59 40.05 29.32
C THR A 463 -2.16 39.11 28.27
N LEU A 464 -2.07 39.46 26.98
CA LEU A 464 -2.48 38.58 25.90
C LEU A 464 -1.65 37.29 25.84
N SER A 465 -0.33 37.37 26.09
CA SER A 465 0.53 36.19 26.11
C SER A 465 0.16 35.20 27.22
N LEU A 466 -0.24 35.71 28.39
CA LEU A 466 -0.69 34.89 29.50
C LEU A 466 -2.02 34.19 29.19
N VAL A 467 -2.94 34.91 28.54
CA VAL A 467 -4.21 34.32 28.06
C VAL A 467 -3.94 33.23 27.02
N VAL A 468 -3.06 33.48 26.05
CA VAL A 468 -2.68 32.47 25.03
C VAL A 468 -1.99 31.26 25.66
N GLY A 469 -1.01 31.48 26.54
CA GLY A 469 -0.29 30.39 27.22
C GLY A 469 -1.22 29.53 28.09
N SER A 470 -2.17 30.17 28.79
CA SER A 470 -3.19 29.46 29.57
C SER A 470 -4.14 28.64 28.67
N ALA A 471 -4.56 29.19 27.53
CA ALA A 471 -5.38 28.46 26.58
C ALA A 471 -4.66 27.24 25.99
N MET A 472 -3.36 27.37 25.67
CA MET A 472 -2.53 26.26 25.18
C MET A 472 -2.35 25.15 26.22
N ALA A 473 -2.27 25.48 27.51
CA ALA A 473 -2.13 24.47 28.57
C ALA A 473 -3.40 23.62 28.78
N VAL A 474 -4.58 24.19 28.54
CA VAL A 474 -5.87 23.52 28.72
C VAL A 474 -6.30 22.75 27.47
N PHE A 475 -5.85 23.20 26.31
CA PHE A 475 -6.26 22.64 25.03
C PHE A 475 -5.42 21.44 24.63
N LYS A 476 -6.07 20.28 24.52
CA LYS A 476 -5.45 19.08 23.94
C LYS A 476 -6.35 18.51 22.86
N ILE A 477 -5.88 18.52 21.62
CA ILE A 477 -6.47 17.72 20.55
C ILE A 477 -5.79 16.37 20.59
N THR A 478 -6.57 15.30 20.76
CA THR A 478 -6.09 13.94 20.58
C THR A 478 -6.88 13.31 19.46
N TYR A 479 -6.19 12.78 18.46
CA TYR A 479 -6.80 11.92 17.46
C TYR A 479 -6.80 10.50 18.04
N SER A 480 -7.96 9.83 18.04
CA SER A 480 -8.04 8.45 18.53
C SER A 480 -8.84 7.58 17.58
N HIS A 481 -8.27 6.42 17.25
CA HIS A 481 -8.94 5.35 16.55
C HIS A 481 -9.68 4.46 17.57
N MET A 482 -11.01 4.43 17.49
CA MET A 482 -11.83 3.59 18.34
C MET A 482 -12.81 2.75 17.53
N VAL A 483 -13.05 1.52 17.98
CA VAL A 483 -14.20 0.76 17.50
C VAL A 483 -15.40 1.23 18.32
N SER A 484 -16.36 1.88 17.64
CA SER A 484 -17.61 2.29 18.26
C SER A 484 -18.60 1.14 18.18
N GLU A 485 -19.17 0.79 19.33
CA GLU A 485 -20.31 -0.11 19.44
C GLU A 485 -21.55 0.74 19.77
N ARG A 486 -22.56 0.69 18.90
CA ARG A 486 -23.85 1.33 19.15
C ARG A 486 -24.93 0.26 19.18
N THR A 487 -25.71 0.25 20.24
CA THR A 487 -26.90 -0.59 20.38
C THR A 487 -28.13 0.21 19.99
N SER A 488 -28.93 -0.32 19.07
CA SER A 488 -30.21 0.25 18.68
C SER A 488 -31.28 -0.84 18.67
N LEU A 489 -32.50 -0.46 19.06
CA LEU A 489 -33.69 -1.28 18.83
C LEU A 489 -34.05 -1.19 17.35
N THR A 490 -34.37 -2.32 16.74
CA THR A 490 -34.74 -2.38 15.33
C THR A 490 -36.05 -3.10 15.12
N ASP A 491 -36.85 -2.59 14.18
CA ASP A 491 -38.06 -3.26 13.71
C ASP A 491 -37.76 -4.45 12.77
N PHE A 492 -36.47 -4.73 12.54
CA PHE A 492 -36.02 -5.79 11.65
C PHE A 492 -36.18 -7.16 12.33
N LYS A 493 -37.06 -8.00 11.77
CA LYS A 493 -37.49 -9.27 12.37
C LYS A 493 -36.58 -10.46 12.07
N HIS A 494 -35.52 -10.28 11.30
CA HIS A 494 -34.65 -11.35 10.83
C HIS A 494 -33.24 -11.20 11.39
N ASP A 495 -32.65 -12.30 11.82
CA ASP A 495 -31.26 -12.34 12.28
C ASP A 495 -30.32 -12.29 11.07
N VAL A 496 -29.61 -11.18 10.90
CA VAL A 496 -28.77 -10.89 9.73
C VAL A 496 -27.58 -10.05 10.15
N ILE A 497 -26.43 -10.30 9.52
CA ILE A 497 -25.26 -9.42 9.58
C ILE A 497 -25.21 -8.61 8.29
N CYS A 498 -25.27 -7.28 8.37
CA CYS A 498 -25.18 -6.39 7.21
C CYS A 498 -23.80 -5.71 7.19
N LEU A 499 -23.06 -5.90 6.10
CA LEU A 499 -21.81 -5.19 5.81
C LEU A 499 -22.11 -3.98 4.92
N GLN A 500 -21.53 -2.83 5.28
CA GLN A 500 -21.60 -1.60 4.50
C GLN A 500 -20.18 -1.13 4.18
N PRO A 501 -19.81 -1.02 2.88
CA PRO A 501 -18.53 -0.45 2.49
C PRO A 501 -18.46 1.04 2.80
N THR A 502 -17.29 1.49 3.22
CA THR A 502 -16.99 2.89 3.57
C THR A 502 -16.52 3.65 2.32
N SER A 503 -16.53 4.99 2.34
CA SER A 503 -16.06 5.83 1.21
C SER A 503 -14.68 5.45 0.68
N ASN A 504 -13.80 4.95 1.55
CA ASN A 504 -12.42 4.62 1.21
C ASN A 504 -12.20 3.14 0.82
N ARG A 505 -13.20 2.27 0.99
CA ARG A 505 -13.09 0.84 0.68
C ARG A 505 -14.33 0.35 -0.04
N ILE A 506 -14.18 0.05 -1.33
CA ILE A 506 -15.25 -0.50 -2.16
C ILE A 506 -15.25 -2.02 -1.99
N MET A 507 -16.44 -2.61 -1.97
CA MET A 507 -16.60 -4.06 -1.94
C MET A 507 -16.71 -4.58 -3.38
N VAL A 508 -15.92 -5.61 -3.70
CA VAL A 508 -15.77 -6.20 -5.03
C VAL A 508 -16.43 -7.59 -5.06
N LYS A 509 -16.73 -8.09 -6.26
CA LYS A 509 -17.34 -9.42 -6.46
C LYS A 509 -16.52 -10.57 -5.88
N ASP A 510 -15.20 -10.48 -5.82
CA ASP A 510 -14.39 -11.53 -5.20
C ASP A 510 -14.63 -11.63 -3.67
N ASP A 511 -15.01 -10.51 -3.04
CA ASP A 511 -15.36 -10.48 -1.63
C ASP A 511 -16.65 -11.29 -1.37
N LEU A 512 -17.52 -11.47 -2.38
CA LEU A 512 -18.69 -12.35 -2.32
C LEU A 512 -18.30 -13.83 -2.25
N VAL A 513 -17.30 -14.24 -3.05
CA VAL A 513 -16.80 -15.62 -3.03
C VAL A 513 -16.22 -15.92 -1.66
N PHE A 514 -15.45 -14.97 -1.12
CA PHE A 514 -14.91 -15.05 0.22
C PHE A 514 -15.99 -15.13 1.31
N LEU A 515 -16.97 -14.23 1.31
CA LEU A 515 -18.00 -14.24 2.36
C LEU A 515 -18.86 -15.50 2.31
N LYS A 516 -19.10 -16.06 1.12
CA LYS A 516 -19.79 -17.35 0.95
C LYS A 516 -18.94 -18.55 1.35
N SER A 517 -17.61 -18.43 1.36
CA SER A 517 -16.72 -19.52 1.77
C SER A 517 -16.55 -19.65 3.28
N ILE A 518 -17.17 -18.75 4.06
CA ILE A 518 -17.14 -18.80 5.52
C ILE A 518 -18.11 -19.90 6.00
N ASP A 519 -17.61 -20.79 6.85
CA ASP A 519 -18.28 -21.99 7.36
C ASP A 519 -19.63 -21.76 8.04
N TRP A 520 -19.78 -20.68 8.82
CA TRP A 520 -21.03 -20.34 9.50
C TRP A 520 -22.02 -19.52 8.66
N VAL A 521 -21.65 -19.16 7.42
CA VAL A 521 -22.48 -18.34 6.53
C VAL A 521 -23.35 -19.23 5.64
N GLY A 522 -24.67 -19.17 5.84
CA GLY A 522 -25.62 -19.93 5.01
C GLY A 522 -25.85 -19.28 3.64
N SER A 523 -26.04 -17.96 3.61
CA SER A 523 -26.25 -17.23 2.36
C SER A 523 -25.81 -15.77 2.44
N VAL A 524 -25.25 -15.27 1.34
CA VAL A 524 -24.82 -13.87 1.20
C VAL A 524 -25.53 -13.24 0.01
N TYR A 525 -26.05 -12.04 0.24
CA TYR A 525 -26.89 -11.30 -0.68
C TYR A 525 -26.40 -9.86 -0.84
N PHE A 526 -26.52 -9.28 -2.03
CA PHE A 526 -25.96 -7.98 -2.34
C PHE A 526 -27.04 -7.01 -2.83
N ILE A 527 -26.97 -5.80 -2.30
CA ILE A 527 -27.71 -4.66 -2.82
C ILE A 527 -26.69 -3.77 -3.51
N LYS A 528 -26.75 -3.72 -4.83
CA LYS A 528 -25.83 -2.95 -5.67
C LYS A 528 -26.52 -1.67 -6.14
N SER A 529 -25.74 -0.63 -6.43
CA SER A 529 -26.23 0.53 -7.17
C SER A 529 -25.24 0.92 -8.24
N LEU A 530 -25.67 1.65 -9.25
CA LEU A 530 -24.72 2.31 -10.15
C LEU A 530 -23.84 3.30 -9.37
N HIS A 531 -22.58 3.46 -9.79
CA HIS A 531 -21.65 4.43 -9.21
C HIS A 531 -22.11 5.85 -9.53
N ASP A 532 -22.31 6.66 -8.48
CA ASP A 532 -22.53 8.11 -8.60
C ASP A 532 -21.21 8.84 -9.01
N GLU A 533 -20.06 8.27 -8.63
CA GLU A 533 -18.70 8.74 -8.97
C GLU A 533 -17.84 7.55 -9.44
N VAL A 534 -17.24 7.66 -10.62
CA VAL A 534 -16.33 6.69 -11.23
C VAL A 534 -14.91 7.26 -11.19
N LEU A 535 -14.07 6.73 -10.33
CA LEU A 535 -12.65 7.04 -10.34
C LEU A 535 -11.99 6.29 -11.50
N VAL A 536 -11.38 7.02 -12.43
CA VAL A 536 -10.54 6.40 -13.48
C VAL A 536 -9.10 6.64 -13.11
N GLU A 537 -8.38 5.55 -12.79
CA GLU A 537 -6.94 5.58 -12.57
C GLU A 537 -6.24 6.10 -13.84
N THR A 538 -5.86 7.37 -13.79
CA THR A 538 -4.98 8.01 -14.76
C THR A 538 -3.86 8.65 -13.98
N GLU A 539 -2.69 8.81 -14.59
CA GLU A 539 -1.55 9.56 -14.01
C GLU A 539 -1.89 11.02 -13.62
N SER A 540 -3.12 11.48 -13.91
CA SER A 540 -3.61 12.84 -13.67
C SER A 540 -4.80 12.93 -12.69
N GLY A 541 -5.26 11.81 -12.08
CA GLY A 541 -6.17 11.85 -10.93
C GLY A 541 -7.59 12.39 -11.19
N TRP A 542 -8.15 12.21 -12.39
CA TRP A 542 -9.50 12.70 -12.70
C TRP A 542 -10.60 11.88 -12.02
N VAL A 543 -11.59 12.60 -11.47
CA VAL A 543 -12.85 12.02 -10.98
C VAL A 543 -13.89 12.17 -12.09
N LEU A 544 -14.45 11.05 -12.56
CA LEU A 544 -15.61 11.07 -13.45
C LEU A 544 -16.87 10.82 -12.62
N HIS A 545 -18.00 11.35 -13.05
CA HIS A 545 -19.29 11.23 -12.39
C HIS A 545 -20.19 10.31 -13.22
N GLY A 546 -20.72 9.25 -12.60
CA GLY A 546 -21.64 8.34 -13.25
C GLY A 546 -23.08 8.83 -13.08
N THR A 547 -23.84 8.90 -14.17
CA THR A 547 -25.27 9.21 -14.14
C THR A 547 -26.02 8.20 -14.99
N SER A 548 -27.06 7.59 -14.44
CA SER A 548 -27.97 6.76 -15.24
C SER A 548 -28.99 7.61 -15.98
N LEU A 549 -29.21 7.29 -17.24
CA LEU A 549 -30.35 7.75 -18.01
C LEU A 549 -31.29 6.60 -18.26
N ILE A 550 -32.56 6.92 -18.21
CA ILE A 550 -33.63 6.01 -18.56
C ILE A 550 -34.44 6.70 -19.66
N GLU A 551 -34.31 6.19 -20.87
CA GLU A 551 -34.97 6.72 -22.06
C GLU A 551 -36.17 5.82 -22.39
N ALA A 552 -37.38 6.39 -22.41
CA ALA A 552 -38.55 5.65 -22.86
C ALA A 552 -38.57 5.59 -24.39
N SER A 553 -38.69 4.40 -24.97
CA SER A 553 -38.85 4.22 -26.42
C SER A 553 -40.17 4.80 -26.95
N SER A 554 -41.14 5.12 -26.08
CA SER A 554 -42.49 5.54 -26.47
C SER A 554 -42.70 7.07 -26.46
N GLN A 555 -41.80 7.87 -25.90
CA GLN A 555 -41.93 9.33 -25.82
C GLN A 555 -40.55 10.01 -25.92
N ASP A 556 -40.42 11.08 -26.74
CA ASP A 556 -39.20 11.85 -27.03
C ASP A 556 -38.65 12.67 -25.82
N TYR A 557 -38.78 12.18 -24.59
CA TYR A 557 -38.13 12.77 -23.41
C TYR A 557 -37.20 11.78 -22.73
N THR A 558 -36.01 12.26 -22.39
CA THR A 558 -35.04 11.56 -21.56
C THR A 558 -35.31 11.91 -20.09
N VAL A 559 -35.55 10.91 -19.26
CA VAL A 559 -35.70 11.12 -17.81
C VAL A 559 -34.36 10.82 -17.15
N LEU A 560 -33.78 11.85 -16.53
CA LEU A 560 -32.63 11.69 -15.66
C LEU A 560 -33.04 10.89 -14.42
N VAL A 561 -32.61 9.62 -14.38
CA VAL A 561 -32.78 8.77 -13.20
C VAL A 561 -31.49 8.84 -12.43
N SER A 562 -31.55 9.50 -11.28
CA SER A 562 -30.34 9.73 -10.48
C SER A 562 -29.71 8.41 -10.03
N ARG A 563 -30.50 7.35 -9.80
CA ARG A 563 -30.00 6.10 -9.18
C ARG A 563 -30.71 4.87 -9.75
N ALA A 564 -29.94 3.89 -10.21
CA ALA A 564 -30.43 2.53 -10.43
C ALA A 564 -29.88 1.59 -9.35
N VAL A 565 -30.77 0.86 -8.70
CA VAL A 565 -30.45 -0.11 -7.65
C VAL A 565 -30.71 -1.51 -8.20
N VAL A 566 -29.70 -2.35 -8.11
CA VAL A 566 -29.66 -3.70 -8.66
C VAL A 566 -29.71 -4.70 -7.50
N VAL A 567 -30.79 -5.48 -7.41
CA VAL A 567 -31.08 -6.37 -6.28
C VAL A 567 -31.83 -7.61 -6.77
N ASP A 568 -31.63 -8.77 -6.14
CA ASP A 568 -32.49 -9.93 -6.36
C ASP A 568 -33.90 -9.67 -5.78
N PRO A 569 -34.97 -9.68 -6.62
CA PRO A 569 -36.32 -9.36 -6.19
C PRO A 569 -36.84 -10.23 -5.03
N SER A 570 -36.42 -11.49 -4.96
CA SER A 570 -36.85 -12.43 -3.92
C SER A 570 -36.41 -12.01 -2.52
N ILE A 571 -35.25 -11.35 -2.44
CA ILE A 571 -34.65 -10.87 -1.20
C ILE A 571 -35.33 -9.59 -0.74
N LEU A 572 -35.55 -8.68 -1.69
CA LEU A 572 -36.20 -7.41 -1.43
C LEU A 572 -37.61 -7.65 -0.86
N ASP A 573 -38.30 -8.67 -1.36
CA ASP A 573 -39.59 -9.07 -0.81
C ASP A 573 -39.49 -9.80 0.54
N ARG A 574 -38.60 -10.80 0.66
CA ARG A 574 -38.47 -11.60 1.89
C ARG A 574 -38.08 -10.78 3.12
N TYR A 575 -37.17 -9.82 2.97
CA TYR A 575 -36.61 -9.08 4.10
C TYR A 575 -37.25 -7.70 4.30
N PHE A 576 -37.75 -7.06 3.24
CA PHE A 576 -38.30 -5.70 3.30
C PHE A 576 -39.80 -5.63 2.91
N ASN A 577 -40.43 -6.76 2.55
CA ASN A 577 -41.84 -6.86 2.13
C ASN A 577 -42.20 -5.86 1.01
N PHE A 578 -41.29 -5.68 0.05
CA PHE A 578 -41.38 -4.62 -0.95
C PHE A 578 -42.49 -4.87 -1.99
N SER A 579 -42.95 -6.11 -2.19
CA SER A 579 -44.09 -6.38 -3.09
C SER A 579 -45.36 -5.63 -2.67
N SER A 580 -45.55 -5.42 -1.35
CA SER A 580 -46.69 -4.68 -0.79
C SER A 580 -46.69 -3.18 -1.14
N LEU A 581 -45.56 -2.65 -1.60
CA LEU A 581 -45.37 -1.24 -1.95
C LEU A 581 -45.63 -0.94 -3.43
N VAL A 582 -45.90 -1.96 -4.24
CA VAL A 582 -46.21 -1.81 -5.67
C VAL A 582 -47.67 -1.35 -5.81
N VAL A 583 -47.85 -0.10 -6.25
CA VAL A 583 -49.16 0.54 -6.39
C VAL A 583 -49.85 0.13 -7.70
N LYS A 584 -49.07 -0.06 -8.77
CA LYS A 584 -49.58 -0.41 -10.11
C LYS A 584 -48.69 -1.47 -10.76
N GLY A 585 -49.29 -2.41 -11.48
CA GLY A 585 -48.55 -3.46 -12.19
C GLY A 585 -48.25 -4.68 -11.32
N SER A 586 -47.14 -5.34 -11.62
CA SER A 586 -46.70 -6.56 -10.92
C SER A 586 -45.27 -6.43 -10.41
N PHE A 587 -44.94 -7.21 -9.37
CA PHE A 587 -43.59 -7.25 -8.80
C PHE A 587 -42.62 -8.03 -9.70
N LEU A 588 -41.31 -7.75 -9.57
CA LEU A 588 -40.27 -8.37 -10.38
C LEU A 588 -40.10 -9.86 -10.04
N ALA A 589 -39.87 -10.69 -11.05
CA ALA A 589 -39.39 -12.06 -10.84
C ALA A 589 -37.92 -12.18 -11.27
N LYS A 590 -37.26 -13.22 -10.77
CA LYS A 590 -35.87 -13.54 -11.12
C LYS A 590 -35.78 -13.93 -12.60
N GLY A 591 -34.74 -13.46 -13.30
CA GLY A 591 -34.54 -13.74 -14.72
C GLY A 591 -35.55 -13.07 -15.67
N GLU A 592 -36.21 -11.99 -15.28
CA GLU A 592 -37.01 -11.16 -16.18
C GLU A 592 -36.29 -9.86 -16.54
N ARG A 593 -36.30 -9.44 -17.82
CA ARG A 593 -35.78 -8.13 -18.25
C ARG A 593 -36.80 -7.01 -17.98
N CYS A 594 -37.12 -6.82 -16.72
CA CYS A 594 -38.11 -5.87 -16.27
C CYS A 594 -37.55 -4.89 -15.23
N ILE A 595 -38.13 -3.70 -15.15
CA ILE A 595 -37.78 -2.67 -14.17
C ILE A 595 -39.00 -2.23 -13.36
N LEU A 596 -38.75 -1.89 -12.09
CA LEU A 596 -39.72 -1.19 -11.22
C LEU A 596 -39.33 0.27 -11.12
N VAL A 597 -40.31 1.13 -11.35
CA VAL A 597 -40.11 2.57 -11.46
C VAL A 597 -40.96 3.28 -10.39
N PRO A 598 -40.53 4.40 -9.80
CA PRO A 598 -41.35 5.12 -8.84
C PRO A 598 -42.58 5.71 -9.54
N ALA A 599 -43.73 5.70 -8.85
CA ALA A 599 -44.99 6.22 -9.38
C ALA A 599 -44.95 7.73 -9.74
N SER A 600 -43.93 8.46 -9.28
CA SER A 600 -43.69 9.86 -9.60
C SER A 600 -43.14 10.11 -11.01
N LEU A 601 -42.61 9.08 -11.69
CA LEU A 601 -42.05 9.23 -13.03
C LEU A 601 -43.09 8.97 -14.12
N PRO A 602 -43.05 9.71 -15.25
CA PRO A 602 -44.09 9.69 -16.28
C PRO A 602 -43.94 8.50 -17.24
N PHE A 603 -43.83 7.27 -16.75
CA PHE A 603 -43.80 6.06 -17.59
C PHE A 603 -45.17 5.36 -17.60
N ARG A 604 -45.41 4.51 -18.60
CA ARG A 604 -46.59 3.63 -18.67
C ARG A 604 -46.20 2.18 -18.42
N LEU A 605 -47.18 1.40 -17.98
CA LEU A 605 -47.04 -0.06 -17.89
C LEU A 605 -46.69 -0.61 -19.28
N THR A 606 -45.73 -1.54 -19.33
CA THR A 606 -45.20 -2.19 -20.55
C THR A 606 -44.41 -1.30 -21.51
N ASP A 607 -44.10 -0.05 -21.14
CA ASP A 607 -43.15 0.76 -21.90
C ASP A 607 -41.79 0.07 -21.98
N ARG A 608 -41.19 0.08 -23.18
CA ARG A 608 -39.79 -0.32 -23.37
C ARG A 608 -38.90 0.87 -23.07
N VAL A 609 -37.90 0.62 -22.24
CA VAL A 609 -37.08 1.63 -21.64
C VAL A 609 -35.63 1.22 -21.77
N LYS A 610 -34.82 2.11 -22.36
CA LYS A 610 -33.40 1.92 -22.52
C LYS A 610 -32.67 2.50 -21.31
N LEU A 611 -31.84 1.69 -20.67
CA LEU A 611 -31.00 2.13 -19.56
C LEU A 611 -29.61 2.42 -20.10
N THR A 612 -29.11 3.63 -19.83
CA THR A 612 -27.79 4.06 -20.26
C THR A 612 -27.02 4.61 -19.06
N PHE A 613 -25.74 4.28 -18.95
CA PHE A 613 -24.85 4.85 -17.97
C PHE A 613 -23.92 5.87 -18.64
N MET A 614 -24.11 7.14 -18.31
CA MET A 614 -23.26 8.23 -18.78
C MET A 614 -22.20 8.56 -17.75
N VAL A 615 -20.98 8.69 -18.21
CA VAL A 615 -19.83 9.14 -17.43
C VAL A 615 -19.54 10.58 -17.81
N LYS A 616 -19.59 11.50 -16.85
CA LYS A 616 -19.36 12.94 -17.03
C LYS A 616 -18.09 13.40 -16.33
N GLN A 617 -17.40 14.37 -16.88
CA GLN A 617 -16.25 15.03 -16.25
C GLN A 617 -16.67 16.41 -15.72
N LYS A 618 -16.28 16.75 -14.49
CA LYS A 618 -16.49 18.09 -13.93
C LYS A 618 -15.34 19.01 -14.36
N ASP A 619 -15.62 20.03 -15.16
CA ASP A 619 -14.68 21.08 -15.56
C ASP A 619 -15.24 22.46 -15.20
N ALA A 620 -14.57 23.18 -14.29
CA ALA A 620 -14.93 24.54 -13.86
C ALA A 620 -16.46 24.78 -13.65
N ASP A 621 -17.11 23.86 -12.91
CA ASP A 621 -18.57 23.80 -12.62
C ASP A 621 -19.52 23.36 -13.75
N VAL A 622 -19.01 22.95 -14.91
CA VAL A 622 -19.82 22.33 -15.99
C VAL A 622 -19.47 20.85 -16.13
N PHE A 623 -20.50 19.99 -16.17
CA PHE A 623 -20.32 18.57 -16.47
C PHE A 623 -20.29 18.33 -17.98
N VAL A 624 -19.18 17.81 -18.49
CA VAL A 624 -19.01 17.44 -19.91
C VAL A 624 -19.12 15.93 -20.06
N ASP A 625 -19.91 15.44 -21.00
CA ASP A 625 -20.08 14.00 -21.20
C ASP A 625 -18.77 13.38 -21.73
N ALA A 626 -18.23 12.43 -20.98
CA ALA A 626 -16.96 11.75 -21.22
C ALA A 626 -17.12 10.34 -21.82
N GLY A 627 -18.31 9.73 -21.68
CA GLY A 627 -18.64 8.44 -22.29
C GLY A 627 -20.08 8.00 -21.98
N GLU A 628 -20.65 7.17 -22.85
CA GLU A 628 -22.02 6.66 -22.73
C GLU A 628 -21.99 5.13 -22.91
N PHE A 629 -22.61 4.40 -21.98
CA PHE A 629 -22.62 2.94 -21.95
C PHE A 629 -24.05 2.41 -21.93
N ASP A 630 -24.43 1.71 -23.00
CA ASP A 630 -25.74 1.07 -23.13
C ASP A 630 -25.82 -0.18 -22.23
N LEU A 631 -26.75 -0.17 -21.27
CA LEU A 631 -27.02 -1.28 -20.37
C LEU A 631 -28.17 -2.17 -20.86
N GLY A 632 -28.77 -1.82 -22.00
CA GLY A 632 -29.81 -2.60 -22.67
C GLY A 632 -31.24 -2.08 -22.45
N GLU A 633 -32.18 -2.75 -23.11
CA GLU A 633 -33.62 -2.45 -23.04
C GLU A 633 -34.32 -3.31 -21.99
N PHE A 634 -35.17 -2.65 -21.20
CA PHE A 634 -35.99 -3.23 -20.14
C PHE A 634 -37.46 -2.86 -20.31
N VAL A 635 -38.37 -3.68 -19.78
CA VAL A 635 -39.81 -3.42 -19.80
C VAL A 635 -40.28 -2.93 -18.42
N VAL A 636 -41.04 -1.84 -18.38
CA VAL A 636 -41.65 -1.34 -17.13
C VAL A 636 -42.76 -2.30 -16.68
N LYS A 637 -42.53 -3.02 -15.57
CA LYS A 637 -43.44 -4.06 -15.07
C LYS A 637 -44.37 -3.56 -13.97
N GLY A 638 -43.95 -2.55 -13.21
CA GLY A 638 -44.76 -1.97 -12.15
C GLY A 638 -44.21 -0.67 -11.58
N PHE A 639 -45.06 -0.01 -10.79
CA PHE A 639 -44.78 1.25 -10.12
C PHE A 639 -44.87 1.10 -8.61
N PHE A 640 -43.83 1.53 -7.89
CA PHE A 640 -43.84 1.54 -6.42
C PHE A 640 -44.11 2.93 -5.85
N ASP A 641 -44.63 2.97 -4.63
CA ASP A 641 -44.86 4.21 -3.88
C ASP A 641 -43.53 4.74 -3.28
N PRO A 642 -43.00 5.91 -3.75
CA PRO A 642 -41.74 6.43 -3.25
C PRO A 642 -41.81 6.86 -1.77
N ASP A 643 -42.97 7.31 -1.27
CA ASP A 643 -43.12 7.76 0.11
C ASP A 643 -43.02 6.61 1.10
N SER A 644 -43.67 5.49 0.78
CA SER A 644 -43.59 4.28 1.59
C SER A 644 -42.22 3.61 1.47
N ALA A 645 -41.60 3.63 0.28
CA ALA A 645 -40.25 3.12 0.07
C ALA A 645 -39.19 3.91 0.88
N GLY A 646 -39.34 5.23 1.01
CA GLY A 646 -38.43 6.08 1.80
C GLY A 646 -38.49 5.84 3.32
N LYS A 647 -39.57 5.20 3.81
CA LYS A 647 -39.71 4.84 5.23
C LYS A 647 -39.02 3.53 5.57
N ILE A 648 -38.66 2.70 4.58
CA ILE A 648 -37.94 1.45 4.82
C ILE A 648 -36.55 1.80 5.34
N ARG A 649 -36.26 1.31 6.55
CA ARG A 649 -34.95 1.46 7.19
C ARG A 649 -34.17 0.17 7.13
N LEU A 650 -32.86 0.32 7.00
CA LEU A 650 -31.88 -0.71 7.24
C LEU A 650 -31.75 -0.98 8.75
N PRO A 651 -31.06 -2.07 9.15
CA PRO A 651 -30.78 -2.37 10.55
C PRO A 651 -30.18 -1.22 11.37
N ASP A 652 -29.42 -0.32 10.75
CA ASP A 652 -28.79 0.81 11.43
C ASP A 652 -29.71 2.04 11.55
N GLY A 653 -30.94 1.96 11.06
CA GLY A 653 -31.90 3.06 11.01
C GLY A 653 -31.71 4.00 9.81
N SER A 654 -30.72 3.77 8.95
CA SER A 654 -30.55 4.53 7.70
C SER A 654 -31.63 4.15 6.67
N PRO A 655 -32.06 5.05 5.77
CA PRO A 655 -32.99 4.69 4.70
C PRO A 655 -32.36 3.68 3.74
N LEU A 656 -33.14 2.69 3.29
CA LEU A 656 -32.71 1.75 2.25
C LEU A 656 -32.40 2.47 0.92
N PHE A 657 -33.17 3.51 0.61
CA PHE A 657 -33.00 4.39 -0.55
C PHE A 657 -32.93 5.84 -0.10
N GLU A 658 -31.83 6.53 -0.40
CA GLU A 658 -31.64 7.95 -0.10
C GLU A 658 -32.68 8.83 -0.85
N ASP A 659 -32.94 8.53 -2.13
CA ASP A 659 -33.86 9.28 -3.00
C ASP A 659 -34.84 8.36 -3.75
N PRO A 660 -35.90 7.84 -3.10
CA PRO A 660 -36.81 6.86 -3.70
C PRO A 660 -37.54 7.41 -4.95
N TYR A 661 -37.77 8.72 -5.01
CA TYR A 661 -38.42 9.41 -6.15
C TYR A 661 -37.63 9.34 -7.47
N LYS A 662 -36.32 9.11 -7.40
CA LYS A 662 -35.40 9.04 -8.54
C LYS A 662 -34.65 7.70 -8.60
N THR A 663 -35.11 6.69 -7.86
CA THR A 663 -34.49 5.38 -7.79
C THR A 663 -35.28 4.36 -8.61
N VAL A 664 -34.62 3.68 -9.55
CA VAL A 664 -35.21 2.56 -10.31
C VAL A 664 -34.62 1.23 -9.82
N ILE A 665 -35.45 0.19 -9.73
CA ILE A 665 -35.04 -1.13 -9.24
C ILE A 665 -34.96 -2.11 -10.40
N ILE A 666 -33.85 -2.84 -10.46
CA ILE A 666 -33.50 -3.74 -11.56
C ILE A 666 -33.06 -5.12 -11.00
N PRO A 667 -33.49 -6.24 -11.59
CA PRO A 667 -33.01 -7.55 -11.19
C PRO A 667 -31.52 -7.75 -11.54
N GLU A 668 -30.80 -8.44 -10.67
CA GLU A 668 -29.33 -8.62 -10.76
C GLU A 668 -28.86 -9.34 -12.04
N ASP A 669 -29.69 -10.20 -12.62
CA ASP A 669 -29.27 -11.15 -13.67
C ASP A 669 -28.82 -10.52 -15.01
N TYR A 670 -29.08 -9.22 -15.23
CA TYR A 670 -28.92 -8.59 -16.55
C TYR A 670 -27.92 -7.45 -16.66
N ILE A 671 -27.39 -6.93 -15.55
CA ILE A 671 -26.43 -5.82 -15.58
C ILE A 671 -25.02 -6.34 -15.28
N PRO A 672 -24.03 -6.11 -16.16
CA PRO A 672 -22.65 -6.48 -15.88
C PRO A 672 -22.05 -5.61 -14.77
N ASP A 673 -21.29 -6.22 -13.86
CA ASP A 673 -20.61 -5.50 -12.78
C ASP A 673 -19.48 -4.58 -13.31
N THR A 674 -18.79 -5.00 -14.37
CA THR A 674 -17.67 -4.27 -15.01
C THR A 674 -17.79 -4.26 -16.53
N VAL A 675 -17.34 -3.17 -17.15
CA VAL A 675 -17.25 -3.06 -18.61
C VAL A 675 -15.79 -2.86 -19.03
N HIS A 676 -15.37 -3.66 -20.01
CA HIS A 676 -14.06 -3.57 -20.64
C HIS A 676 -14.08 -2.57 -21.78
N VAL A 677 -13.37 -1.45 -21.60
CA VAL A 677 -13.30 -0.37 -22.59
C VAL A 677 -11.96 -0.44 -23.31
N GLN A 678 -11.96 -0.88 -24.57
CA GLN A 678 -10.74 -0.95 -25.39
C GLN A 678 -10.16 0.44 -25.71
N SER A 679 -11.04 1.45 -25.83
CA SER A 679 -10.62 2.84 -25.96
C SER A 679 -11.61 3.82 -25.33
N LEU A 680 -11.16 4.63 -24.39
CA LEU A 680 -11.95 5.73 -23.81
C LEU A 680 -11.62 7.01 -24.58
N LYS A 681 -12.62 7.65 -25.19
CA LYS A 681 -12.46 8.95 -25.86
C LYS A 681 -13.03 10.04 -24.97
N ILE A 682 -12.17 10.84 -24.37
CA ILE A 682 -12.58 12.01 -23.59
C ILE A 682 -12.56 13.23 -24.50
N HIS A 683 -13.71 13.89 -24.65
CA HIS A 683 -13.84 15.13 -25.40
C HIS A 683 -13.56 16.34 -24.47
N LEU A 684 -12.39 16.96 -24.60
CA LEU A 684 -12.11 18.26 -23.97
C LEU A 684 -12.51 19.40 -24.92
N PRO A 685 -12.87 20.60 -24.40
CA PRO A 685 -13.28 21.75 -25.21
C PRO A 685 -12.26 22.20 -26.28
N ARG A 686 -11.00 21.77 -26.19
CA ARG A 686 -9.94 22.07 -27.18
C ARG A 686 -9.19 20.85 -27.73
N LYS A 687 -9.45 19.64 -27.24
CA LYS A 687 -8.73 18.43 -27.68
C LYS A 687 -9.51 17.17 -27.33
N THR A 688 -9.57 16.19 -28.22
CA THR A 688 -10.03 14.85 -27.84
C THR A 688 -8.82 14.03 -27.42
N VAL A 689 -8.83 13.49 -26.20
CA VAL A 689 -7.81 12.55 -25.73
C VAL A 689 -8.39 11.15 -25.85
N VAL A 690 -7.75 10.33 -26.68
CA VAL A 690 -8.13 8.94 -26.90
C VAL A 690 -7.16 8.05 -26.15
N TYR A 691 -7.64 7.43 -25.06
CA TYR A 691 -6.91 6.39 -24.37
C TYR A 691 -7.10 5.09 -25.16
N ARG A 692 -6.01 4.50 -25.67
CA ARG A 692 -6.02 3.25 -26.46
C ARG A 692 -5.65 2.00 -25.64
N LYS A 693 -5.51 2.13 -24.32
CA LYS A 693 -5.26 0.98 -23.43
C LYS A 693 -6.60 0.45 -22.92
N PRO A 694 -6.79 -0.88 -22.83
CA PRO A 694 -7.99 -1.46 -22.27
C PRO A 694 -8.12 -1.02 -20.80
N GLN A 695 -9.18 -0.28 -20.48
CA GLN A 695 -9.53 0.10 -19.11
C GLN A 695 -10.75 -0.72 -18.65
N ARG A 696 -10.75 -1.14 -17.38
CA ARG A 696 -11.92 -1.70 -16.71
C ARG A 696 -12.63 -0.57 -15.99
N ILE A 697 -13.93 -0.41 -16.26
CA ILE A 697 -14.78 0.52 -15.52
C ILE A 697 -15.76 -0.31 -14.71
N THR A 698 -15.71 -0.17 -13.39
CA THR A 698 -16.65 -0.78 -12.45
C THR A 698 -17.91 0.08 -12.40
N MET A 699 -19.02 -0.44 -12.95
CA MET A 699 -20.28 0.32 -13.06
C MET A 699 -21.13 0.17 -11.80
N LEU A 700 -21.13 -1.03 -11.22
CA LEU A 700 -21.92 -1.34 -10.02
C LEU A 700 -21.06 -1.24 -8.76
N LYS A 701 -21.54 -0.47 -7.79
CA LYS A 701 -21.05 -0.41 -6.42
C LYS A 701 -21.93 -1.29 -5.54
N ILE A 702 -21.34 -2.20 -4.77
CA ILE A 702 -22.07 -2.86 -3.69
C ILE A 702 -22.33 -1.81 -2.60
N ARG A 703 -23.61 -1.58 -2.26
CA ARG A 703 -24.00 -0.69 -1.15
C ARG A 703 -24.10 -1.45 0.17
N TYR A 704 -24.65 -2.66 0.13
CA TYR A 704 -24.83 -3.49 1.31
C TYR A 704 -24.64 -4.97 0.94
N ALA A 705 -24.02 -5.72 1.84
CA ALA A 705 -24.01 -7.17 1.78
C ALA A 705 -24.72 -7.73 3.02
N LEU A 706 -25.82 -8.44 2.80
CA LEU A 706 -26.61 -9.11 3.83
C LEU A 706 -26.12 -10.56 3.96
N ILE A 707 -25.55 -10.89 5.11
CA ILE A 707 -25.06 -12.21 5.49
C ILE A 707 -26.07 -12.84 6.44
N VAL A 708 -26.61 -13.98 6.03
CA VAL A 708 -27.52 -14.77 6.86
C VAL A 708 -26.71 -15.91 7.48
N PRO A 709 -26.59 -15.96 8.82
CA PRO A 709 -25.89 -17.06 9.48
C PRO A 709 -26.66 -18.37 9.27
N ASP A 710 -25.93 -19.49 9.18
CA ASP A 710 -26.55 -20.81 9.12
C ASP A 710 -27.25 -21.10 10.46
N PRO A 711 -28.57 -21.34 10.47
CA PRO A 711 -29.32 -21.66 11.69
C PRO A 711 -28.78 -22.87 12.45
N CYS A 712 -28.05 -23.78 11.79
CA CYS A 712 -27.49 -24.97 12.43
C CYS A 712 -26.21 -24.70 13.22
N SER A 713 -25.55 -23.55 13.02
CA SER A 713 -24.22 -23.30 13.58
C SER A 713 -24.22 -22.82 15.04
N HIS A 714 -25.37 -22.38 15.59
CA HIS A 714 -25.51 -21.82 16.94
C HIS A 714 -24.41 -20.81 17.33
N VAL A 715 -24.00 -19.98 16.37
CA VAL A 715 -22.89 -19.04 16.54
C VAL A 715 -23.38 -17.71 17.13
N ASP A 716 -22.58 -17.09 18.00
CA ASP A 716 -22.81 -15.72 18.47
C ASP A 716 -22.63 -14.73 17.31
N VAL A 717 -23.77 -14.20 16.84
CA VAL A 717 -23.86 -13.26 15.72
C VAL A 717 -23.03 -12.00 15.99
N TYR A 718 -22.95 -11.55 17.25
CA TYR A 718 -22.23 -10.33 17.61
C TYR A 718 -20.71 -10.53 17.57
N GLU A 719 -20.23 -11.66 18.07
CA GLU A 719 -18.80 -11.99 18.03
C GLU A 719 -18.31 -12.13 16.58
N LYS A 720 -19.07 -12.81 15.72
CA LYS A 720 -18.72 -12.92 14.30
C LYS A 720 -18.80 -11.60 13.56
N ALA A 721 -19.76 -10.74 13.87
CA ALA A 721 -19.83 -9.41 13.28
C ALA A 721 -18.62 -8.55 13.66
N LYS A 722 -18.16 -8.62 14.91
CA LYS A 722 -16.91 -7.97 15.34
C LYS A 722 -15.70 -8.56 14.61
N GLY A 723 -15.62 -9.88 14.48
CA GLY A 723 -14.57 -10.53 13.69
C GLY A 723 -14.57 -10.12 12.21
N LEU A 724 -15.75 -9.91 11.61
CA LEU A 724 -15.88 -9.41 10.24
C LEU A 724 -15.44 -7.96 10.11
N LEU A 725 -15.74 -7.09 11.09
CA LEU A 725 -15.20 -5.73 11.14
C LEU A 725 -13.66 -5.79 11.21
N GLU A 726 -13.11 -6.61 12.11
CA GLU A 726 -11.67 -6.73 12.30
C GLU A 726 -10.97 -7.28 11.05
N LEU A 727 -11.63 -8.17 10.31
CA LEU A 727 -11.09 -8.74 9.08
C LEU A 727 -11.17 -7.75 7.91
N THR A 728 -12.36 -7.24 7.61
CA THR A 728 -12.65 -6.47 6.39
C THR A 728 -12.44 -4.96 6.57
N GLY A 729 -12.64 -4.45 7.79
CA GLY A 729 -12.75 -3.02 8.12
C GLY A 729 -13.94 -2.32 7.47
N TYR A 730 -14.95 -3.07 7.00
CA TYR A 730 -16.24 -2.51 6.62
C TYR A 730 -17.10 -2.26 7.85
N ARG A 731 -18.00 -1.28 7.78
CA ARG A 731 -18.99 -1.04 8.83
C ARG A 731 -19.93 -2.26 8.90
N VAL A 732 -20.16 -2.79 10.10
CA VAL A 732 -20.93 -4.04 10.29
C VAL A 732 -22.11 -3.79 11.21
N PHE A 733 -23.29 -4.32 10.85
CA PHE A 733 -24.48 -4.33 11.69
C PHE A 733 -24.87 -5.77 11.97
N ALA A 734 -24.96 -6.16 13.23
CA ALA A 734 -25.48 -7.45 13.65
C ALA A 734 -26.88 -7.27 14.21
N VAL A 735 -27.87 -7.93 13.61
CA VAL A 735 -29.22 -8.04 14.17
C VAL A 735 -29.41 -9.43 14.75
N PHE A 736 -29.78 -9.48 16.03
CA PHE A 736 -30.17 -10.73 16.68
C PHE A 736 -31.28 -10.47 17.69
N ASN A 737 -32.40 -11.19 17.59
CA ASN A 737 -33.57 -11.04 18.46
C ASN A 737 -34.11 -9.58 18.53
N GLY A 738 -34.13 -8.87 17.40
CA GLY A 738 -34.63 -7.50 17.30
C GLY A 738 -33.72 -6.41 17.90
N LEU A 739 -32.54 -6.79 18.41
CA LEU A 739 -31.49 -5.87 18.81
C LEU A 739 -30.45 -5.77 17.70
N CYS A 740 -30.11 -4.54 17.31
CA CYS A 740 -29.02 -4.28 16.38
C CYS A 740 -27.82 -3.72 17.13
N ARG A 741 -26.65 -4.29 16.87
CA ARG A 741 -25.35 -3.75 17.25
C ARG A 741 -24.59 -3.32 16.02
N ALA A 742 -24.35 -2.02 15.92
CA ALA A 742 -23.51 -1.43 14.89
C ALA A 742 -22.07 -1.35 15.38
N TYR A 743 -21.15 -1.88 14.58
CA TYR A 743 -19.71 -1.86 14.78
C TYR A 743 -19.06 -1.02 13.67
N GLU A 744 -18.34 0.03 14.06
CA GLU A 744 -17.70 0.95 13.13
C GLU A 744 -16.33 1.38 13.66
N GLU A 745 -15.33 1.44 12.77
CA GLU A 745 -14.05 2.09 13.05
C GLU A 745 -14.23 3.61 12.94
N LEU A 746 -14.23 4.30 14.08
CA LEU A 746 -14.35 5.75 14.14
C LEU A 746 -13.00 6.39 14.44
N TYR A 747 -12.69 7.40 13.64
CA TYR A 747 -11.68 8.38 13.96
C TYR A 747 -12.33 9.50 14.77
N VAL A 748 -12.15 9.45 16.09
CA VAL A 748 -12.71 10.46 16.97
C VAL A 748 -11.63 11.47 17.29
N LEU A 749 -11.88 12.69 16.83
CA LEU A 749 -11.11 13.86 17.19
C LEU A 749 -11.58 14.29 18.59
N ASN A 750 -10.88 13.82 19.62
CA ASN A 750 -11.13 14.19 21.00
C ASN A 750 -10.48 15.55 21.26
N VAL A 751 -11.28 16.62 21.15
CA VAL A 751 -10.86 17.95 21.59
C VAL A 751 -11.20 18.10 23.06
N VAL A 752 -10.21 17.90 23.92
CA VAL A 752 -10.35 18.22 25.34
C VAL A 752 -10.20 19.73 25.52
N GLY A 753 -11.18 20.35 26.17
CA GLY A 753 -11.13 21.77 26.53
C GLY A 753 -11.60 22.74 25.44
N ILE A 754 -12.32 22.31 24.40
CA ILE A 754 -12.84 23.24 23.38
C ILE A 754 -13.81 24.28 23.96
N SER A 755 -14.65 23.85 24.92
CA SER A 755 -15.51 24.74 25.71
C SER A 755 -14.69 25.73 26.54
N SER A 756 -13.47 25.35 26.91
CA SER A 756 -12.53 26.15 27.69
C SER A 756 -11.71 27.12 26.84
N ILE A 757 -11.74 27.05 25.50
CA ILE A 757 -11.11 28.03 24.60
C ILE A 757 -11.97 29.27 24.39
N ALA A 758 -13.30 29.11 24.34
CA ALA A 758 -14.19 30.21 24.03
C ALA A 758 -14.00 31.40 24.99
N PRO A 759 -13.84 31.21 26.32
CA PRO A 759 -13.59 32.33 27.24
C PRO A 759 -12.23 33.03 27.01
N PRO A 760 -11.07 32.34 26.93
CA PRO A 760 -9.79 32.99 26.59
C PRO A 760 -9.80 33.77 25.28
N VAL A 761 -10.42 33.23 24.23
CA VAL A 761 -10.51 33.92 22.92
C VAL A 761 -11.40 35.17 23.04
N ALA A 762 -12.53 35.07 23.72
CA ALA A 762 -13.40 36.21 23.99
C ALA A 762 -12.66 37.29 24.80
N ILE A 763 -11.97 36.91 25.87
CA ILE A 763 -11.15 37.81 26.70
C ILE A 763 -10.04 38.46 25.86
N ALA A 764 -9.30 37.69 25.07
CA ALA A 764 -8.24 38.21 24.21
C ALA A 764 -8.79 39.19 23.17
N SER A 765 -9.91 38.85 22.51
CA SER A 765 -10.56 39.74 21.54
C SER A 765 -11.05 41.04 22.18
N LEU A 766 -11.60 40.98 23.39
CA LEU A 766 -12.06 42.14 24.14
C LEU A 766 -10.87 43.01 24.58
N ILE A 767 -9.77 42.41 25.05
CA ILE A 767 -8.54 43.12 25.38
C ILE A 767 -7.99 43.83 24.14
N ILE A 768 -7.93 43.16 22.98
CA ILE A 768 -7.48 43.76 21.73
C ILE A 768 -8.42 44.91 21.30
N ALA A 769 -9.73 44.71 21.39
CA ALA A 769 -10.70 45.75 21.04
C ALA A 769 -10.60 46.97 21.96
N LEU A 770 -10.53 46.78 23.28
CA LEU A 770 -10.38 47.86 24.26
C LEU A 770 -9.06 48.61 24.08
N THR A 771 -7.97 47.88 23.86
CA THR A 771 -6.65 48.48 23.66
C THR A 771 -6.59 49.26 22.36
N MET A 772 -7.12 48.72 21.26
CA MET A 772 -7.16 49.41 19.97
C MET A 772 -8.10 50.63 20.00
N ASN A 773 -9.28 50.51 20.63
CA ASN A 773 -10.20 51.63 20.77
C ASN A 773 -9.54 52.78 21.52
N SER A 774 -8.88 52.49 22.63
CA SER A 774 -8.15 53.51 23.39
C SER A 774 -6.98 54.12 22.58
N ILE A 775 -6.28 53.38 21.73
CA ILE A 775 -5.25 53.93 20.81
C ILE A 775 -5.89 54.91 19.80
N ILE A 776 -7.04 54.54 19.23
CA ILE A 776 -7.76 55.38 18.25
C ILE A 776 -8.24 56.69 18.90
N TYR A 777 -8.79 56.61 20.12
CA TYR A 777 -9.22 57.80 20.86
C TYR A 777 -8.07 58.76 21.14
N GLU A 778 -6.93 58.24 21.60
CA GLU A 778 -5.73 59.04 21.89
C GLU A 778 -5.17 59.72 20.63
N ARG A 779 -5.32 59.06 19.47
CA ARG A 779 -4.78 59.52 18.18
C ARG A 779 -5.77 60.23 17.27
N ARG A 780 -6.96 60.57 17.78
CA ARG A 780 -7.97 61.26 16.97
C ARG A 780 -7.37 62.50 16.29
N ARG A 781 -6.61 63.33 17.02
CA ARG A 781 -5.95 64.51 16.44
C ARG A 781 -4.93 64.19 15.34
N GLU A 782 -4.11 63.15 15.53
CA GLU A 782 -3.11 62.71 14.54
C GLU A 782 -3.78 62.17 13.25
N ILE A 783 -4.88 61.41 13.41
CA ILE A 783 -5.69 60.90 12.28
C ILE A 783 -6.30 62.06 11.49
N TRP A 784 -6.85 63.06 12.18
CA TRP A 784 -7.39 64.27 11.55
C TRP A 784 -6.30 65.04 10.79
N THR A 785 -5.10 65.19 11.35
CA THR A 785 -3.99 65.83 10.64
C THR A 785 -3.55 65.04 9.40
N LEU A 786 -3.46 63.71 9.48
CA LEU A 786 -3.13 62.86 8.33
C LEU A 786 -4.21 62.94 7.23
N ALA A 787 -5.48 62.98 7.60
CA ALA A 787 -6.58 63.15 6.66
C ALA A 787 -6.54 64.52 5.97
N VAL A 788 -6.23 65.59 6.70
CA VAL A 788 -6.12 66.96 6.16
C VAL A 788 -4.91 67.11 5.22
N VAL A 789 -3.82 66.37 5.46
CA VAL A 789 -2.61 66.34 4.59
C VAL A 789 -2.81 65.45 3.35
N GLY A 790 -3.96 64.80 3.19
CA GLY A 790 -4.27 63.97 2.02
C GLY A 790 -3.89 62.48 2.20
N GLY A 791 -3.69 62.02 3.43
CA GLY A 791 -3.46 60.61 3.74
C GLY A 791 -4.66 59.75 3.33
N ASN A 792 -4.40 58.71 2.54
CA ASN A 792 -5.44 57.79 2.09
C ASN A 792 -6.05 57.05 3.31
N PRO A 793 -7.39 57.07 3.50
CA PRO A 793 -8.04 56.36 4.61
C PRO A 793 -7.62 54.90 4.72
N ARG A 794 -7.38 54.22 3.59
CA ARG A 794 -6.91 52.82 3.56
C ARG A 794 -5.52 52.65 4.18
N THR A 795 -4.62 53.60 3.97
CA THR A 795 -3.28 53.53 4.58
C THR A 795 -3.32 53.76 6.08
N ILE A 796 -4.22 54.63 6.55
CA ILE A 796 -4.43 54.88 7.98
C ILE A 796 -5.03 53.64 8.65
N THR A 797 -6.06 53.02 8.05
CA THR A 797 -6.65 51.77 8.57
C THR A 797 -5.64 50.62 8.58
N ASN A 798 -4.83 50.49 7.52
CA ASN A 798 -3.79 49.46 7.45
C ASN A 798 -2.70 49.64 8.52
N MET A 799 -2.38 50.89 8.90
CA MET A 799 -1.44 51.16 10.00
C MET A 799 -1.99 50.64 11.34
N PHE A 800 -3.24 50.92 11.66
CA PHE A 800 -3.86 50.42 12.89
C PHE A 800 -4.03 48.89 12.89
N LEU A 801 -4.48 48.31 11.77
CA LEU A 801 -4.57 46.86 11.62
C LEU A 801 -3.20 46.18 11.77
N MET A 802 -2.15 46.77 11.19
CA MET A 802 -0.78 46.25 11.33
C MET A 802 -0.29 46.35 12.77
N ASN A 803 -0.61 47.42 13.51
CA ASN A 803 -0.28 47.53 14.92
C ASN A 803 -0.98 46.45 15.77
N ALA A 804 -2.29 46.22 15.56
CA ALA A 804 -3.02 45.11 16.19
C ALA A 804 -2.38 43.75 15.84
N PHE A 805 -2.02 43.55 14.57
CA PHE A 805 -1.40 42.32 14.11
C PHE A 805 -0.04 42.08 14.76
N ILE A 806 0.81 43.11 14.89
CA ILE A 806 2.12 43.00 15.57
C ILE A 806 1.92 42.64 17.04
N VAL A 807 1.01 43.32 17.75
CA VAL A 807 0.72 43.02 19.16
C VAL A 807 0.19 41.59 19.30
N GLY A 808 -0.75 41.16 18.44
CA GLY A 808 -1.30 39.80 18.45
C GLY A 808 -0.23 38.73 18.18
N LEU A 809 0.63 38.94 17.17
CA LEU A 809 1.70 38.01 16.81
C LEU A 809 2.74 37.91 17.94
N LEU A 810 3.19 39.03 18.50
CA LEU A 810 4.13 39.04 19.63
C LEU A 810 3.53 38.34 20.85
N SER A 811 2.27 38.61 21.16
CA SER A 811 1.57 37.99 22.30
C SER A 811 1.45 36.48 22.13
N THR A 812 1.09 36.03 20.92
CA THR A 812 0.96 34.61 20.60
C THR A 812 2.30 33.90 20.70
N ALA A 813 3.37 34.52 20.18
CA ALA A 813 4.71 33.96 20.23
C ALA A 813 5.25 33.86 21.65
N ILE A 814 5.10 34.91 22.46
CA ILE A 814 5.52 34.91 23.86
C ILE A 814 4.68 33.92 24.67
N GLY A 815 3.37 33.84 24.43
CA GLY A 815 2.48 32.92 25.13
C GLY A 815 2.81 31.46 24.83
N TYR A 816 3.04 31.14 23.55
CA TYR A 816 3.45 29.81 23.12
C TYR A 816 4.83 29.43 23.66
N LEU A 817 5.86 30.27 23.44
CA LEU A 817 7.20 30.00 23.96
C LEU A 817 7.21 29.94 25.50
N GLY A 818 6.48 30.82 26.17
CA GLY A 818 6.33 30.82 27.62
C GLY A 818 5.70 29.53 28.14
N TYR A 819 4.63 29.07 27.51
CA TYR A 819 4.02 27.76 27.80
C TYR A 819 5.05 26.63 27.65
N THR A 820 5.80 26.58 26.55
CA THR A 820 6.80 25.53 26.33
C THR A 820 7.94 25.55 27.33
N ALA A 821 8.39 26.74 27.73
CA ALA A 821 9.42 26.90 28.75
C ALA A 821 8.94 26.40 30.11
N ILE A 822 7.70 26.75 30.51
CA ILE A 822 7.08 26.31 31.76
C ILE A 822 6.85 24.80 31.74
N TYR A 823 6.36 24.24 30.63
CA TYR A 823 6.16 22.81 30.47
C TYR A 823 7.47 22.03 30.64
N LEU A 824 8.54 22.47 29.98
CA LEU A 824 9.87 21.87 30.12
C LEU A 824 10.40 21.98 31.55
N LEU A 825 10.24 23.17 32.18
CA LEU A 825 10.64 23.38 33.57
C LEU A 825 9.85 22.46 34.52
N SER A 826 8.56 22.26 34.27
CA SER A 826 7.72 21.36 35.06
C SER A 826 8.15 19.90 34.94
N GLY A 827 8.55 19.45 33.75
CA GLY A 827 9.10 18.10 33.55
C GLY A 827 10.49 17.90 34.15
N LEU A 828 11.27 18.97 34.36
CA LEU A 828 12.55 18.92 35.08
C LEU A 828 12.37 18.93 36.61
N LEU A 829 11.29 19.55 37.10
CA LEU A 829 10.95 19.68 38.52
C LEU A 829 10.09 18.52 39.04
N ALA A 830 9.36 17.82 38.17
CA ALA A 830 8.61 16.63 38.51
C ALA A 830 9.57 15.41 38.53
N PRO A 831 9.67 14.69 39.67
CA PRO A 831 10.54 13.52 39.80
C PRO A 831 10.09 12.31 38.96
#